data_AF-A0A7S1AR92-F1
#
_entry.id   AF-A0A7S1AR92-F1
#
_cell.length_a   1.000
_cell.length_b   1.000
_cell.length_c   1.000
_cell.angle_alpha   90.00
_cell.angle_beta   90.00
_cell.angle_gamma   90.00
#
_symmetry.space_group_name_H-M   'P 1'
#
loop_
_entity.id
_entity.type
_entity.pdbx_description
1 polymer ?
#
loop_
_entity_poly.entity_id
_entity_poly.type
_entity_poly.pdbx_seq_one_letter_code
_entity_poly.pdbx_strand_id
1 'polypeptide(L)'
;MLLVELRRVATRAQFGFVEALGTPGLARGLRAAGNRHGDALLDRLQRHGPWLLAQASEDSNTFEMGRPRQESTFSAPPASVRVVADPPALARSEGLSGYCEFRAISASGHVLTARRKAQGDLVVLKRTRASAGSAAEAAIHREARALKALRSPSIIQLQALFSSGGESYLELAWCGGGNLFTWCQRHLGVVGAVDVEAFVRCLGLFRQVWLAVASVHRHSPDAAHGDLALQNVLLSTDHKPILADFKRCALVAGDRCEDQPRPSQGFAAPEDEDPRGTWIPSTQTGDVYAVGVMMAKAFMGLQLDVAGCIYHDTTGLRNLPDDQTDVDVADLVQLALARDPRARPSAETAASHRALDPAPFLRRRGMLSRGKAGTPSDGLLAAAGTLREEYRGRRVEELLIFQREAVFEGISQSLIGEWSEEALLGEWRVVLDGESGVDGGGLRREVVSLFFEQLERSSLVLRAGGDSLGSQPTLFIADRQEADRSPQQWRQIWAAIGAMTLRALVHVGTIPTGFSSAVVDCCFGRIGRLPPDDDDYDSMDACPGALAKLREVRGDEWARSELLDVLRRLRRADEQKEAGYRWMLSQRSTVTSGGHLDGSLYTMPSQSLDTFEAMLEGPSFQFLRTNSRADSGAETKMFGAVLEWALLWDIYLKYLGGGDRWLAYEAFADGLTVRGRRNDLWNPMTGEQIVDALEGAMLTPDVVVQNLEFKPDYGYDKQIGHFRRVIQSFSSEELSMFLRFATGIGRLPANRGFPSGQRLKIRFMPDQLDRLPSAHTCFWIVDVPPYQHEEDMAQKLRQAIVALQPFTFS
;
A
#
# COMPACT_ATOMS: atom_id res chain seq x y z
N MET A 1 -32.98 7.68 -6.61
CA MET A 1 -32.58 8.91 -7.32
C MET A 1 -31.63 9.76 -6.47
N LEU A 2 -32.01 10.19 -5.26
CA LEU A 2 -31.10 10.91 -4.34
C LEU A 2 -29.80 10.13 -4.02
N LEU A 3 -29.90 8.82 -3.76
CA LEU A 3 -28.76 7.91 -3.56
C LEU A 3 -27.83 7.75 -4.78
N VAL A 4 -28.38 7.91 -5.98
CA VAL A 4 -27.62 7.81 -7.24
C VAL A 4 -26.87 9.12 -7.48
N GLU A 5 -27.48 10.26 -7.19
CA GLU A 5 -26.84 11.57 -7.23
C GLU A 5 -25.78 11.73 -6.12
N LEU A 6 -26.04 11.23 -4.91
CA LEU A 6 -25.07 11.16 -3.80
C LEU A 6 -23.80 10.38 -4.17
N ARG A 7 -23.97 9.22 -4.81
CA ARG A 7 -22.85 8.44 -5.33
C ARG A 7 -22.12 9.18 -6.43
N ARG A 8 -22.83 9.80 -7.37
CA ARG A 8 -22.21 10.58 -8.46
C ARG A 8 -21.40 11.78 -7.95
N VAL A 9 -21.86 12.47 -6.91
CA VAL A 9 -21.12 13.59 -6.29
C VAL A 9 -19.87 13.09 -5.56
N ALA A 10 -19.96 12.01 -4.79
CA ALA A 10 -18.80 11.39 -4.14
C ALA A 10 -17.76 10.92 -5.17
N THR A 11 -18.21 10.34 -6.29
CA THR A 11 -17.33 9.88 -7.38
C THR A 11 -16.70 11.03 -8.16
N ARG A 12 -17.37 12.17 -8.32
CA ARG A 12 -16.83 13.35 -9.03
C ARG A 12 -15.86 14.19 -8.20
N ALA A 13 -15.93 14.13 -6.88
CA ALA A 13 -15.12 14.96 -5.99
C ALA A 13 -13.92 14.22 -5.35
N GLN A 14 -13.69 12.95 -5.70
CA GLN A 14 -12.64 12.07 -5.13
C GLN A 14 -12.64 11.95 -3.60
N PHE A 15 -13.78 12.22 -2.95
CA PHE A 15 -13.93 12.09 -1.50
C PHE A 15 -14.59 10.75 -1.13
N GLY A 16 -14.18 10.16 -0.01
CA GLY A 16 -14.81 8.98 0.57
C GLY A 16 -16.28 9.22 0.93
N PHE A 17 -17.07 8.16 1.03
CA PHE A 17 -18.52 8.25 1.32
C PHE A 17 -18.84 8.98 2.64
N VAL A 18 -17.89 9.02 3.57
CA VAL A 18 -17.96 9.73 4.86
C VAL A 18 -17.74 11.24 4.67
N GLU A 19 -16.85 11.64 3.77
CA GLU A 19 -16.53 13.04 3.47
C GLU A 19 -17.62 13.72 2.61
N ALA A 20 -18.26 12.95 1.71
CA ALA A 20 -19.43 13.41 0.95
C ALA A 20 -20.62 13.81 1.84
N LEU A 21 -20.71 13.27 3.06
CA LEU A 21 -21.76 13.60 4.03
C LEU A 21 -21.50 14.89 4.81
N GLY A 22 -20.27 15.45 4.74
CA GLY A 22 -19.89 16.73 5.34
C GLY A 22 -20.31 17.97 4.54
N THR A 23 -20.87 17.81 3.34
CA THR A 23 -21.21 18.95 2.47
C THR A 23 -22.47 19.71 2.95
N PRO A 24 -22.41 21.02 3.25
CA PRO A 24 -23.53 21.77 3.89
C PRO A 24 -24.85 21.82 3.11
N GLY A 25 -24.81 21.60 1.79
CA GLY A 25 -26.00 21.51 0.94
C GLY A 25 -26.74 20.17 1.08
N LEU A 26 -26.00 19.10 1.34
CA LEU A 26 -26.51 17.73 1.40
C LEU A 26 -27.25 17.42 2.70
N ALA A 27 -26.72 17.90 3.83
CA ALA A 27 -27.36 17.80 5.14
C ALA A 27 -28.69 18.58 5.23
N ARG A 28 -28.91 19.56 4.35
CA ARG A 28 -30.20 20.25 4.17
C ARG A 28 -31.18 19.41 3.36
N GLY A 29 -30.71 18.76 2.28
CA GLY A 29 -31.52 17.85 1.47
C GLY A 29 -32.02 16.61 2.23
N LEU A 30 -31.17 16.03 3.08
CA LEU A 30 -31.53 14.86 3.91
C LEU A 30 -32.55 15.18 5.03
N ARG A 31 -32.60 16.43 5.51
CA ARG A 31 -33.62 16.93 6.45
C ARG A 31 -34.96 17.20 5.76
N ALA A 32 -34.94 17.67 4.51
CA ALA A 32 -36.15 17.92 3.72
C ALA A 32 -36.87 16.63 3.29
N ALA A 33 -36.15 15.51 3.17
CA ALA A 33 -36.68 14.22 2.71
C ALA A 33 -37.37 13.36 3.80
N GLY A 34 -37.65 13.91 4.98
CA GLY A 34 -38.00 13.18 6.22
C GLY A 34 -39.07 12.07 6.12
N ASN A 35 -38.99 11.10 7.05
CA ASN A 35 -39.86 9.95 7.41
C ASN A 35 -40.67 9.18 6.34
N ARG A 36 -40.62 9.57 5.06
CA ARG A 36 -41.42 8.97 3.98
C ARG A 36 -40.69 7.84 3.25
N HIS A 37 -39.43 7.61 3.56
CA HIS A 37 -38.62 6.54 2.97
C HIS A 37 -38.20 5.53 4.05
N GLY A 38 -38.82 4.34 4.03
CA GLY A 38 -38.53 3.23 4.95
C GLY A 38 -37.22 2.50 4.67
N ASP A 39 -36.13 3.23 4.43
CA ASP A 39 -34.80 2.66 4.16
C ASP A 39 -33.91 2.75 5.41
N ALA A 40 -33.49 1.58 5.92
CA ALA A 40 -32.74 1.44 7.18
C ALA A 40 -31.38 2.17 7.17
N LEU A 41 -30.81 2.44 6.00
CA LEU A 41 -29.56 3.20 5.87
C LEU A 41 -29.81 4.71 6.05
N LEU A 42 -30.92 5.23 5.50
CA LEU A 42 -31.31 6.64 5.65
C LEU A 42 -31.64 6.94 7.12
N ASP A 43 -32.29 5.99 7.77
CA ASP A 43 -32.64 6.03 9.19
C ASP A 43 -31.41 5.94 10.11
N ARG A 44 -30.34 5.23 9.69
CA ARG A 44 -29.02 5.28 10.36
C ARG A 44 -28.30 6.59 10.10
N LEU A 45 -28.30 7.10 8.87
CA LEU A 45 -27.63 8.37 8.51
C LEU A 45 -28.29 9.58 9.17
N GLN A 46 -29.61 9.59 9.35
CA GLN A 46 -30.31 10.63 10.09
C GLN A 46 -30.01 10.58 11.59
N ARG A 47 -29.88 9.38 12.18
CA ARG A 47 -29.45 9.20 13.58
C ARG A 47 -28.02 9.70 13.85
N HIS A 48 -27.13 9.58 12.86
CA HIS A 48 -25.75 10.06 12.95
C HIS A 48 -25.53 11.43 12.29
N GLY A 49 -26.57 12.07 11.76
CA GLY A 49 -26.52 13.39 11.12
C GLY A 49 -26.00 14.53 12.02
N PRO A 50 -26.33 14.58 13.32
CA PRO A 50 -25.75 15.55 14.25
C PRO A 50 -24.23 15.39 14.43
N TRP A 51 -23.73 14.16 14.42
CA TRP A 51 -22.30 13.82 14.49
C TRP A 51 -21.54 14.28 13.23
N LEU A 52 -22.14 14.15 12.04
CA LEU A 52 -21.58 14.62 10.77
C LEU A 52 -21.52 16.15 10.64
N LEU A 53 -22.52 16.86 11.17
CA LEU A 53 -22.58 18.33 11.15
C LEU A 53 -21.53 18.98 12.06
N ALA A 54 -21.16 18.32 13.16
CA ALA A 54 -20.14 18.82 14.08
C ALA A 54 -18.70 18.71 13.52
N GLN A 55 -18.42 17.66 12.74
CA GLN A 55 -17.13 17.48 12.05
C GLN A 55 -16.93 18.52 10.94
N ALA A 56 -17.96 18.77 10.11
CA ALA A 56 -17.87 19.73 9.02
C ALA A 56 -17.65 21.18 9.46
N SER A 57 -18.02 21.54 10.70
CA SER A 57 -17.74 22.86 11.27
C SER A 57 -16.31 23.03 11.80
N GLU A 58 -15.60 21.95 12.09
CA GLU A 58 -14.21 21.99 12.57
C GLU A 58 -13.20 22.03 11.41
N ASP A 59 -13.46 21.31 10.31
CA ASP A 59 -12.57 21.27 9.13
C ASP A 59 -12.59 22.57 8.29
N SER A 60 -13.65 23.38 8.41
CA SER A 60 -13.71 24.68 7.73
C SER A 60 -12.80 25.77 8.33
N ASN A 61 -12.20 25.54 9.50
CA ASN A 61 -11.34 26.52 10.17
C ASN A 61 -9.83 26.30 9.96
N THR A 62 -9.42 25.28 9.19
CA THR A 62 -7.99 24.89 9.05
C THR A 62 -7.40 25.09 7.65
N PHE A 63 -8.16 25.62 6.68
CA PHE A 63 -7.66 25.94 5.33
C PHE A 63 -8.09 27.34 4.86
N GLU A 64 -7.43 28.38 5.36
CA GLU A 64 -7.28 29.65 4.62
C GLU A 64 -5.79 29.90 4.37
N MET A 65 -5.37 29.78 3.10
CA MET A 65 -4.05 30.20 2.64
C MET A 65 -3.97 31.73 2.49
N GLY A 66 -3.04 32.33 3.22
CA GLY A 66 -2.16 33.42 2.77
C GLY A 66 -2.76 34.80 2.45
N ARG A 67 -2.54 35.76 3.37
CA ARG A 67 -2.21 37.15 3.02
C ARG A 67 -1.08 37.68 3.92
N PRO A 68 -0.17 38.52 3.40
CA PRO A 68 1.04 38.91 4.10
C PRO A 68 0.71 39.92 5.20
N ARG A 69 1.24 39.71 6.41
CA ARG A 69 1.25 40.74 7.45
C ARG A 69 2.68 41.17 7.76
N GLN A 70 2.82 42.49 7.70
CA GLN A 70 4.02 43.29 7.90
C GLN A 70 4.76 42.98 9.20
N GLU A 71 6.06 43.23 9.12
CA GLU A 71 7.03 43.31 10.20
C GLU A 71 6.51 44.08 11.42
N SER A 72 6.68 43.48 12.60
CA SER A 72 6.81 44.22 13.86
C SER A 72 7.87 43.54 14.72
N THR A 73 8.97 44.25 14.90
CA THR A 73 10.12 43.96 15.76
C THR A 73 9.71 43.83 17.23
N PHE A 74 10.12 42.76 17.94
CA PHE A 74 10.20 42.77 19.41
C PHE A 74 11.31 41.84 19.94
N SER A 75 11.98 42.33 20.99
CA SER A 75 13.26 41.87 21.54
C SER A 75 13.20 40.56 22.34
N ALA A 76 14.36 39.92 22.50
CA ALA A 76 14.59 38.77 23.37
C ALA A 76 14.15 39.02 24.83
N PRO A 77 13.57 38.01 25.53
CA PRO A 77 13.27 38.10 26.95
C PRO A 77 14.44 37.56 27.82
N PRO A 78 14.60 38.07 29.06
CA PRO A 78 15.73 37.77 29.92
C PRO A 78 15.51 36.51 30.77
N ALA A 79 16.63 35.95 31.22
CA ALA A 79 16.68 34.90 32.24
C ALA A 79 16.11 35.40 33.58
N SER A 80 14.99 34.82 34.03
CA SER A 80 14.74 34.48 35.44
C SER A 80 13.37 33.82 35.59
N VAL A 81 13.38 32.61 36.15
CA VAL A 81 12.18 31.87 36.55
C VAL A 81 11.53 32.58 37.73
N ARG A 82 10.29 33.07 37.55
CA ARG A 82 9.39 33.41 38.65
C ARG A 82 8.25 32.39 38.68
N VAL A 83 8.08 31.74 39.82
CA VAL A 83 6.92 30.89 40.15
C VAL A 83 5.68 31.78 40.16
N VAL A 84 4.83 31.66 39.15
CA VAL A 84 3.56 32.39 39.03
C VAL A 84 2.48 31.60 39.77
N ALA A 85 1.83 32.23 40.74
CA ALA A 85 0.61 31.71 41.37
C ALA A 85 -0.49 31.50 40.31
N ASP A 86 -1.13 30.33 40.31
CA ASP A 86 -2.12 29.93 39.30
C ASP A 86 -3.28 30.95 39.17
N PRO A 87 -3.75 31.28 37.95
CA PRO A 87 -4.89 32.17 37.75
C PRO A 87 -6.23 31.52 38.18
N PRO A 88 -7.23 32.32 38.62
CA PRO A 88 -8.45 31.89 39.31
C PRO A 88 -9.49 31.07 38.50
N ALA A 89 -9.22 30.70 37.24
CA ALA A 89 -10.23 30.11 36.35
C ALA A 89 -10.43 28.58 36.49
N LEU A 90 -9.48 27.85 37.09
CA LEU A 90 -9.55 26.39 37.28
C LEU A 90 -9.87 25.98 38.73
N ALA A 91 -10.01 26.93 39.64
CA ALA A 91 -10.37 26.66 41.03
C ALA A 91 -11.88 26.49 41.19
N ARG A 92 -12.30 25.51 42.00
CA ARG A 92 -13.70 25.33 42.42
C ARG A 92 -13.85 25.76 43.87
N SER A 93 -14.39 26.95 44.11
CA SER A 93 -14.61 27.51 45.45
C SER A 93 -15.53 26.63 46.31
N GLU A 94 -16.48 25.93 45.69
CA GLU A 94 -17.41 25.01 46.36
C GLU A 94 -16.75 23.68 46.80
N GLY A 95 -15.55 23.37 46.28
CA GLY A 95 -14.87 22.09 46.54
C GLY A 95 -15.77 20.88 46.27
N LEU A 96 -15.68 19.83 47.11
CA LEU A 96 -16.52 18.63 46.98
C LEU A 96 -18.02 18.88 47.19
N SER A 97 -18.41 19.99 47.81
CA SER A 97 -19.83 20.27 48.10
C SER A 97 -20.67 20.53 46.84
N GLY A 98 -20.02 20.93 45.74
CA GLY A 98 -20.62 21.13 44.42
C GLY A 98 -20.95 19.83 43.65
N TYR A 99 -20.65 18.66 44.22
CA TYR A 99 -20.81 17.35 43.57
C TYR A 99 -21.77 16.41 44.31
N CYS A 100 -22.37 15.48 43.58
CA CYS A 100 -23.19 14.39 44.11
C CYS A 100 -22.90 13.06 43.37
N GLU A 101 -23.55 11.97 43.78
CA GLU A 101 -23.47 10.65 43.12
C GLU A 101 -22.04 10.07 43.00
N PHE A 102 -21.24 10.18 44.06
CA PHE A 102 -19.87 9.66 44.07
C PHE A 102 -19.84 8.13 43.92
N ARG A 103 -19.02 7.62 42.99
CA ARG A 103 -18.70 6.19 42.86
C ARG A 103 -17.21 5.99 42.63
N ALA A 104 -16.59 5.07 43.37
CA ALA A 104 -15.20 4.72 43.15
C ALA A 104 -15.07 3.82 41.90
N ILE A 105 -14.16 4.19 40.99
CA ILE A 105 -13.86 3.41 39.78
C ILE A 105 -12.48 2.74 39.82
N SER A 106 -11.60 3.14 40.74
CA SER A 106 -10.37 2.41 41.02
C SER A 106 -10.49 1.59 42.31
N ALA A 107 -9.86 0.41 42.37
CA ALA A 107 -9.82 -0.43 43.57
C ALA A 107 -9.16 0.28 44.78
N SER A 108 -8.26 1.22 44.50
CA SER A 108 -7.62 2.09 45.50
C SER A 108 -8.52 3.23 46.01
N GLY A 109 -9.67 3.45 45.36
CA GLY A 109 -10.57 4.58 45.62
C GLY A 109 -10.00 5.95 45.24
N HIS A 110 -8.80 6.03 44.65
CA HIS A 110 -8.17 7.29 44.23
C HIS A 110 -8.85 7.94 43.02
N VAL A 111 -9.64 7.20 42.26
CA VAL A 111 -10.40 7.74 41.12
C VAL A 111 -11.88 7.54 41.37
N LEU A 112 -12.62 8.64 41.38
CA LEU A 112 -14.05 8.72 41.66
C LEU A 112 -14.78 9.29 40.44
N THR A 113 -15.96 8.79 40.11
CA THR A 113 -16.91 9.50 39.25
C THR A 113 -17.85 10.30 40.13
N ALA A 114 -18.21 11.51 39.71
CA ALA A 114 -19.19 12.35 40.39
C ALA A 114 -20.02 13.13 39.39
N ARG A 115 -21.20 13.58 39.81
CA ARG A 115 -22.07 14.48 39.02
C ARG A 115 -21.99 15.90 39.58
N ARG A 116 -21.80 16.88 38.71
CA ARG A 116 -21.85 18.30 39.09
C ARG A 116 -23.30 18.68 39.44
N LYS A 117 -23.54 19.26 40.63
CA LYS A 117 -24.88 19.69 41.05
C LYS A 117 -25.44 20.84 40.19
N ALA A 118 -24.58 21.76 39.76
CA ALA A 118 -25.01 22.96 39.02
C ALA A 118 -25.41 22.68 37.56
N GLN A 119 -24.73 21.73 36.90
CA GLN A 119 -24.84 21.49 35.45
C GLN A 119 -25.37 20.10 35.10
N GLY A 120 -25.30 19.14 36.03
CA GLY A 120 -25.68 17.75 35.80
C GLY A 120 -24.64 16.90 35.08
N ASP A 121 -23.50 17.48 34.67
CA ASP A 121 -22.44 16.77 33.95
C ASP A 121 -21.74 15.72 34.82
N LEU A 122 -21.42 14.58 34.20
CA LEU A 122 -20.62 13.54 34.82
C LEU A 122 -19.12 13.84 34.63
N VAL A 123 -18.35 13.73 35.70
CA VAL A 123 -16.91 14.03 35.72
C VAL A 123 -16.13 12.94 36.46
N VAL A 124 -14.82 12.93 36.24
CA VAL A 124 -13.87 12.10 36.99
C VAL A 124 -13.09 12.99 37.95
N LEU A 125 -13.02 12.59 39.22
CA LEU A 125 -12.23 13.21 40.26
C LEU A 125 -11.10 12.25 40.65
N LYS A 126 -9.87 12.63 40.31
CA LYS A 126 -8.66 11.91 40.72
C LYS A 126 -8.13 12.57 41.99
N ARG A 127 -8.25 11.87 43.13
CA ARG A 127 -7.82 12.34 44.45
C ARG A 127 -6.39 11.91 44.75
N THR A 128 -5.64 12.81 45.38
CA THR A 128 -4.32 12.51 45.93
C THR A 128 -4.27 12.97 47.38
N ARG A 129 -3.92 12.04 48.28
CA ARG A 129 -3.57 12.35 49.67
C ARG A 129 -2.15 12.87 49.70
N ALA A 130 -2.01 14.17 49.82
CA ALA A 130 -0.71 14.81 49.84
C ALA A 130 -0.67 15.84 50.97
N SER A 131 0.31 15.70 51.86
CA SER A 131 0.69 16.79 52.76
C SER A 131 1.36 17.89 51.95
N ALA A 132 1.18 19.15 52.36
CA ALA A 132 1.82 20.29 51.73
C ALA A 132 3.35 20.06 51.57
N GLY A 133 3.88 20.20 50.36
CA GLY A 133 5.29 19.99 50.01
C GLY A 133 5.69 18.53 49.73
N SER A 134 4.76 17.57 49.73
CA SER A 134 5.08 16.17 49.43
C SER A 134 5.28 15.90 47.94
N ALA A 135 6.04 14.85 47.60
CA ALA A 135 6.24 14.41 46.21
C ALA A 135 4.92 14.10 45.48
N ALA A 136 3.90 13.64 46.23
CA ALA A 136 2.56 13.37 45.69
C ALA A 136 1.81 14.65 45.26
N GLU A 137 2.01 15.76 45.98
CA GLU A 137 1.50 17.09 45.57
C GLU A 137 2.26 17.61 44.35
N ALA A 138 3.59 17.49 44.34
CA ALA A 138 4.38 17.90 43.17
C ALA A 138 3.96 17.14 41.90
N ALA A 139 3.64 15.85 42.01
CA ALA A 139 3.17 15.02 40.90
C ALA A 139 1.79 15.45 40.38
N ILE A 140 0.82 15.73 41.26
CA ILE A 140 -0.53 16.16 40.82
C ILE A 140 -0.48 17.51 40.10
N HIS A 141 0.35 18.45 40.59
CA HIS A 141 0.55 19.74 39.95
C HIS A 141 1.35 19.64 38.63
N ARG A 142 2.26 18.67 38.51
CA ARG A 142 2.96 18.39 37.25
C ARG A 142 1.99 17.87 36.18
N GLU A 143 1.14 16.90 36.53
CA GLU A 143 0.09 16.38 35.65
C GLU A 143 -0.87 17.50 35.22
N ALA A 144 -1.31 18.35 36.16
CA ALA A 144 -2.16 19.50 35.87
C ALA A 144 -1.51 20.47 34.87
N ARG A 145 -0.22 20.77 35.04
CA ARG A 145 0.55 21.65 34.14
C ARG A 145 0.64 21.06 32.73
N ALA A 146 0.94 19.77 32.62
CA ALA A 146 1.02 19.08 31.33
C ALA A 146 -0.32 19.14 30.58
N LEU A 147 -1.43 18.78 31.24
CA LEU A 147 -2.77 18.82 30.66
C LEU A 147 -3.24 20.24 30.30
N LYS A 148 -2.81 21.26 31.06
CA LYS A 148 -3.11 22.66 30.77
C LYS A 148 -2.39 23.15 29.50
N ALA A 149 -1.18 22.67 29.25
CA ALA A 149 -0.37 23.00 28.08
C ALA A 149 -0.81 22.21 26.83
N LEU A 150 -1.18 20.95 26.98
CA LEU A 150 -1.54 20.02 25.90
C LEU A 150 -3.04 20.00 25.59
N ARG A 151 -3.63 21.15 25.25
CA ARG A 151 -5.07 21.21 24.90
C ARG A 151 -5.33 20.67 23.50
N SER A 152 -5.87 19.45 23.43
CA SER A 152 -6.25 18.77 22.18
C SER A 152 -7.51 17.91 22.37
N PRO A 153 -8.37 17.76 21.35
CA PRO A 153 -9.54 16.86 21.42
C PRO A 153 -9.19 15.39 21.71
N SER A 154 -7.96 14.98 21.41
CA SER A 154 -7.46 13.61 21.63
C SER A 154 -6.69 13.44 22.95
N ILE A 155 -6.71 14.44 23.83
CA ILE A 155 -6.06 14.44 25.15
C ILE A 155 -7.11 14.74 26.22
N ILE A 156 -7.03 14.05 27.36
CA ILE A 156 -8.02 14.18 28.44
C ILE A 156 -8.11 15.63 28.94
N GLN A 157 -9.32 16.19 28.92
CA GLN A 157 -9.51 17.59 29.29
C GLN A 157 -9.50 17.78 30.81
N LEU A 158 -8.57 18.62 31.29
CA LEU A 158 -8.57 19.15 32.65
C LEU A 158 -9.65 20.24 32.79
N GLN A 159 -10.61 20.02 33.69
CA GLN A 159 -11.73 20.95 33.93
C GLN A 159 -11.54 21.79 35.20
N ALA A 160 -10.89 21.26 36.23
CA ALA A 160 -10.53 22.00 37.44
C ALA A 160 -9.42 21.31 38.25
N LEU A 161 -8.79 22.08 39.13
CA LEU A 161 -7.90 21.61 40.17
C LEU A 161 -8.31 22.31 41.48
N PHE A 162 -8.61 21.55 42.53
CA PHE A 162 -9.01 22.10 43.82
C PHE A 162 -8.60 21.22 44.99
N SER A 163 -8.60 21.77 46.19
CA SER A 163 -8.34 21.03 47.42
C SER A 163 -9.57 21.02 48.32
N SER A 164 -9.86 19.90 48.96
CA SER A 164 -11.00 19.74 49.87
C SER A 164 -10.69 18.70 50.92
N GLY A 165 -10.92 19.01 52.20
CA GLY A 165 -10.67 18.07 53.31
C GLY A 165 -9.22 17.61 53.46
N GLY A 166 -8.24 18.44 53.08
CA GLY A 166 -6.81 18.09 53.14
C GLY A 166 -6.33 17.19 52.00
N GLU A 167 -7.15 16.95 50.98
CA GLU A 167 -6.79 16.22 49.76
C GLU A 167 -6.88 17.13 48.53
N SER A 168 -6.07 16.86 47.51
CA SER A 168 -6.10 17.55 46.21
C SER A 168 -6.81 16.71 45.15
N TYR A 169 -7.61 17.37 44.32
CA TYR A 169 -8.50 16.77 43.34
C TYR A 169 -8.25 17.35 41.94
N LEU A 170 -7.91 16.48 40.99
CA LEU A 170 -7.94 16.76 39.56
C LEU A 170 -9.31 16.39 39.00
N GLU A 171 -10.03 17.39 38.49
CA GLU A 171 -11.29 17.18 37.79
C GLU A 171 -11.05 17.03 36.29
N LEU A 172 -11.36 15.85 35.77
CA LEU A 172 -11.17 15.44 34.38
C LEU A 172 -12.52 15.15 33.72
N ALA A 173 -12.58 15.33 32.40
CA ALA A 173 -13.74 14.95 31.61
C ALA A 173 -14.05 13.45 31.74
N TRP A 174 -15.34 13.10 31.71
CA TRP A 174 -15.79 11.71 31.72
C TRP A 174 -15.68 11.06 30.33
N CYS A 175 -15.05 9.89 30.27
CA CYS A 175 -14.93 9.07 29.06
C CYS A 175 -15.81 7.81 29.20
N GLY A 176 -17.04 7.87 28.68
CA GLY A 176 -18.03 6.81 28.87
C GLY A 176 -17.76 5.49 28.12
N GLY A 177 -16.82 5.48 27.17
CA GLY A 177 -16.50 4.30 26.36
C GLY A 177 -15.57 3.28 27.03
N GLY A 178 -15.05 3.57 28.23
CA GLY A 178 -14.06 2.74 28.91
C GLY A 178 -12.63 3.01 28.44
N ASN A 179 -11.76 1.99 28.45
CA ASN A 179 -10.38 2.09 27.96
C ASN A 179 -10.12 1.10 26.81
N LEU A 180 -9.06 1.38 26.03
CA LEU A 180 -8.72 0.58 24.86
C LEU A 180 -8.38 -0.88 25.22
N PHE A 181 -7.81 -1.14 26.40
CA PHE A 181 -7.61 -2.50 26.89
C PHE A 181 -8.92 -3.29 27.00
N THR A 182 -9.94 -2.73 27.67
CA THR A 182 -11.26 -3.36 27.79
C THR A 182 -11.97 -3.49 26.45
N TRP A 183 -11.72 -2.55 25.53
CA TRP A 183 -12.22 -2.65 24.16
C TRP A 183 -11.57 -3.84 23.43
N CYS A 184 -10.24 -3.97 23.45
CA CYS A 184 -9.54 -5.11 22.87
C CYS A 184 -9.96 -6.44 23.51
N GLN A 185 -10.19 -6.46 24.83
CA GLN A 185 -10.65 -7.66 25.54
C GLN A 185 -12.05 -8.10 25.11
N ARG A 186 -12.98 -7.16 24.88
CA ARG A 186 -14.33 -7.47 24.39
C ARG A 186 -14.35 -7.94 22.94
N HIS A 187 -13.32 -7.59 22.17
CA HIS A 187 -13.15 -7.99 20.77
C HIS A 187 -12.00 -9.00 20.63
N LEU A 188 -11.83 -9.89 21.62
CA LEU A 188 -10.90 -11.04 21.55
C LEU A 188 -11.24 -11.88 20.30
N GLY A 189 -10.47 -11.67 19.23
CA GLY A 189 -10.81 -12.07 17.85
C GLY A 189 -10.27 -11.14 16.76
N VAL A 190 -9.68 -9.98 17.14
CA VAL A 190 -8.86 -9.13 16.23
C VAL A 190 -7.63 -9.90 15.70
N VAL A 191 -7.20 -10.94 16.41
CA VAL A 191 -6.14 -11.87 15.99
C VAL A 191 -6.66 -12.72 14.82
N GLY A 192 -6.02 -12.63 13.65
CA GLY A 192 -6.35 -13.46 12.50
C GLY A 192 -7.40 -12.89 11.55
N ALA A 193 -7.83 -11.64 11.70
CA ALA A 193 -8.78 -10.99 10.79
C ALA A 193 -10.15 -11.70 10.67
N VAL A 194 -10.53 -12.49 11.68
CA VAL A 194 -11.82 -13.22 11.71
C VAL A 194 -13.00 -12.24 11.86
N ASP A 195 -12.86 -11.23 12.72
CA ASP A 195 -13.78 -10.09 12.80
C ASP A 195 -13.15 -8.85 12.14
N VAL A 196 -13.42 -8.72 10.84
CA VAL A 196 -12.89 -7.62 10.02
C VAL A 196 -13.41 -6.25 10.44
N GLU A 197 -14.62 -6.17 10.99
CA GLU A 197 -15.17 -4.90 11.44
C GLU A 197 -14.43 -4.41 12.70
N ALA A 198 -14.16 -5.31 13.64
CA ALA A 198 -13.31 -5.02 14.80
C ALA A 198 -11.87 -4.67 14.38
N PHE A 199 -11.29 -5.39 13.42
CA PHE A 199 -9.94 -5.11 12.92
C PHE A 199 -9.82 -3.71 12.31
N VAL A 200 -10.72 -3.33 11.39
CA VAL A 200 -10.73 -2.00 10.75
C VAL A 200 -10.95 -0.89 11.78
N ARG A 201 -11.86 -1.10 12.74
CA ARG A 201 -12.04 -0.16 13.86
C ARG A 201 -10.75 -0.01 14.67
N CYS A 202 -10.05 -1.11 14.95
CA CYS A 202 -8.79 -1.10 15.68
C CYS A 202 -7.74 -0.25 14.95
N LEU A 203 -7.58 -0.41 13.63
CA LEU A 203 -6.69 0.43 12.81
C LEU A 203 -7.05 1.93 12.90
N GLY A 204 -8.34 2.26 12.79
CA GLY A 204 -8.82 3.64 12.93
C GLY A 204 -8.59 4.24 14.33
N LEU A 205 -8.67 3.42 15.38
CA LEU A 205 -8.32 3.82 16.74
C LEU A 205 -6.81 4.08 16.85
N PHE A 206 -5.96 3.18 16.36
CA PHE A 206 -4.50 3.36 16.40
C PHE A 206 -4.03 4.55 15.58
N ARG A 207 -4.65 4.84 14.42
CA ARG A 207 -4.37 6.07 13.68
C ARG A 207 -4.61 7.33 14.51
N GLN A 208 -5.72 7.38 15.23
CA GLN A 208 -6.02 8.51 16.12
C GLN A 208 -5.09 8.54 17.34
N VAL A 209 -4.68 7.40 17.87
CA VAL A 209 -3.66 7.32 18.94
C VAL A 209 -2.33 7.89 18.45
N TRP A 210 -1.85 7.49 17.27
CA TRP A 210 -0.62 8.03 16.69
C TRP A 210 -0.68 9.55 16.49
N LEU A 211 -1.81 10.07 15.98
CA LEU A 211 -2.03 11.51 15.85
C LEU A 211 -2.07 12.23 17.20
N ALA A 212 -2.63 11.60 18.24
CA ALA A 212 -2.65 12.16 19.59
C ALA A 212 -1.24 12.23 20.20
N VAL A 213 -0.43 11.18 20.02
CA VAL A 213 0.97 11.14 20.47
C VAL A 213 1.81 12.16 19.71
N ALA A 214 1.64 12.26 18.39
CA ALA A 214 2.26 13.30 17.57
C ALA A 214 1.94 14.71 18.07
N SER A 215 0.70 14.96 18.49
CA SER A 215 0.31 16.24 19.09
C SER A 215 1.05 16.56 20.39
N VAL A 216 1.43 15.55 21.18
CA VAL A 216 2.27 15.71 22.38
C VAL A 216 3.71 16.03 21.96
N HIS A 217 4.26 15.24 21.03
CA HIS A 217 5.64 15.37 20.55
C HIS A 217 5.92 16.71 19.87
N ARG A 218 4.91 17.32 19.25
CA ARG A 218 5.03 18.65 18.62
C ARG A 218 5.25 19.79 19.63
N HIS A 219 4.97 19.57 20.92
CA HIS A 219 5.11 20.62 21.93
C HIS A 219 6.58 21.05 22.12
N SER A 220 7.51 20.08 22.15
CA SER A 220 8.94 20.33 22.17
C SER A 220 9.70 19.05 21.79
N PRO A 221 10.99 19.12 21.40
CA PRO A 221 11.81 17.94 21.14
C PRO A 221 11.95 16.99 22.34
N ASP A 222 11.78 17.51 23.55
CA ASP A 222 11.85 16.75 24.80
C ASP A 222 10.49 16.21 25.25
N ALA A 223 9.41 16.59 24.56
CA ALA A 223 8.04 16.29 24.96
C ALA A 223 7.72 14.81 24.74
N ALA A 224 7.39 14.11 25.81
CA ALA A 224 6.98 12.71 25.79
C ALA A 224 5.87 12.47 26.81
N HIS A 225 4.96 11.54 26.50
CA HIS A 225 3.93 11.09 27.43
C HIS A 225 4.53 10.22 28.54
N GLY A 226 5.37 9.25 28.17
CA GLY A 226 6.18 8.44 29.07
C GLY A 226 5.45 7.35 29.86
N ASP A 227 4.19 7.06 29.52
CA ASP A 227 3.41 5.96 30.13
C ASP A 227 2.28 5.51 29.19
N LEU A 228 2.61 5.32 27.91
CA LEU A 228 1.62 4.87 26.94
C LEU A 228 1.34 3.38 27.15
N ALA A 229 0.07 3.06 27.39
CA ALA A 229 -0.43 1.71 27.55
C ALA A 229 -1.90 1.64 27.12
N LEU A 230 -2.40 0.45 26.81
CA LEU A 230 -3.79 0.24 26.39
C LEU A 230 -4.81 0.73 27.45
N GLN A 231 -4.44 0.73 28.72
CA GLN A 231 -5.26 1.20 29.84
C GLN A 231 -5.33 2.74 29.92
N ASN A 232 -4.29 3.41 29.41
CA ASN A 232 -4.13 4.87 29.45
C ASN A 232 -4.69 5.56 28.19
N VAL A 233 -5.25 4.78 27.24
CA VAL A 233 -6.08 5.29 26.15
C VAL A 233 -7.55 5.11 26.52
N LEU A 234 -8.21 6.19 26.90
CA LEU A 234 -9.65 6.19 27.20
C LEU A 234 -10.46 6.32 25.91
N LEU A 235 -11.72 5.87 25.95
CA LEU A 235 -12.64 6.02 24.83
C LEU A 235 -13.77 6.98 25.23
N SER A 236 -14.01 8.00 24.39
CA SER A 236 -15.18 8.88 24.55
C SER A 236 -16.49 8.10 24.39
N THR A 237 -17.63 8.74 24.66
CA THR A 237 -18.95 8.16 24.38
C THR A 237 -19.14 7.79 22.91
N ASP A 238 -18.45 8.50 22.02
CA ASP A 238 -18.47 8.26 20.56
C ASP A 238 -17.33 7.33 20.11
N HIS A 239 -16.69 6.61 21.04
CA HIS A 239 -15.59 5.68 20.79
C HIS A 239 -14.33 6.30 20.15
N LYS A 240 -14.07 7.60 20.36
CA LYS A 240 -12.80 8.21 19.98
C LYS A 240 -11.73 7.99 21.07
N PRO A 241 -10.48 7.65 20.71
CA PRO A 241 -9.41 7.47 21.68
C PRO A 241 -8.93 8.82 22.22
N ILE A 242 -8.77 8.89 23.54
CA ILE A 242 -8.34 10.05 24.30
C ILE A 242 -7.17 9.60 25.19
N LEU A 243 -5.98 10.18 24.99
CA LEU A 243 -4.82 9.92 25.84
C LEU A 243 -5.07 10.44 27.25
N ALA A 244 -4.67 9.66 28.26
CA ALA A 244 -4.84 9.95 29.66
C ALA A 244 -3.63 9.48 30.51
N ASP A 245 -3.62 9.90 31.78
CA ASP A 245 -2.56 9.65 32.79
C ASP A 245 -1.19 10.28 32.44
N PHE A 246 -1.15 11.61 32.48
CA PHE A 246 0.04 12.41 32.17
C PHE A 246 1.02 12.57 33.35
N LYS A 247 1.01 11.63 34.31
CA LYS A 247 1.87 11.71 35.51
C LYS A 247 3.37 11.66 35.20
N ARG A 248 3.74 10.89 34.18
CA ARG A 248 5.13 10.74 33.69
C ARG A 248 5.44 11.67 32.52
N CYS A 249 4.47 12.49 32.09
CA CYS A 249 4.67 13.39 30.96
C CYS A 249 5.75 14.41 31.26
N ALA A 250 6.69 14.55 30.33
CA ALA A 250 7.69 15.61 30.32
C ALA A 250 7.39 16.51 29.12
N LEU A 251 7.36 17.82 29.31
CA LEU A 251 7.17 18.79 28.22
C LEU A 251 8.44 19.57 27.89
N VAL A 252 9.41 19.62 28.80
CA VAL A 252 10.72 20.24 28.64
C VAL A 252 11.79 19.39 29.33
N ALA A 253 13.06 19.53 28.92
CA ALA A 253 14.19 18.76 29.46
C ALA A 253 14.25 18.71 31.01
N GLY A 254 13.83 19.78 31.70
CA GLY A 254 13.85 19.90 33.16
C GLY A 254 12.65 19.28 33.91
N ASP A 255 11.60 18.82 33.23
CA ASP A 255 10.45 18.15 33.87
C ASP A 255 10.74 16.68 34.23
N ARG A 256 11.85 16.16 33.72
CA ARG A 256 12.36 14.81 33.92
C ARG A 256 12.95 14.68 35.33
N CYS A 257 12.32 13.88 36.19
CA CYS A 257 12.67 13.76 37.60
C CYS A 257 12.99 12.30 37.95
N GLU A 258 14.02 12.06 38.77
CA GLU A 258 14.45 10.71 39.17
C GLU A 258 13.37 9.96 39.99
N ASP A 259 12.47 10.69 40.67
CA ASP A 259 11.38 10.12 41.48
C ASP A 259 10.09 9.79 40.69
N GLN A 260 10.16 9.62 39.36
CA GLN A 260 8.97 9.27 38.58
C GLN A 260 8.47 7.85 38.90
N PRO A 261 7.14 7.62 39.01
CA PRO A 261 6.58 6.29 39.20
C PRO A 261 7.02 5.35 38.09
N ARG A 262 7.20 4.05 38.31
CA ARG A 262 7.58 3.11 37.23
C ARG A 262 6.59 3.15 36.06
N PRO A 263 7.05 3.02 34.80
CA PRO A 263 6.15 2.91 33.66
C PRO A 263 5.31 1.63 33.76
N SER A 264 4.19 1.61 33.03
CA SER A 264 3.30 0.46 32.95
C SER A 264 4.07 -0.80 32.53
N GLN A 265 3.91 -1.88 33.31
CA GLN A 265 4.69 -3.11 33.14
C GLN A 265 4.51 -3.71 31.74
N GLY A 266 5.64 -3.98 31.07
CA GLY A 266 5.68 -4.62 29.76
C GLY A 266 5.38 -3.70 28.56
N PHE A 267 5.38 -2.37 28.75
CA PHE A 267 5.25 -1.38 27.66
C PHE A 267 6.47 -0.46 27.51
N ALA A 268 7.35 -0.42 28.53
CA ALA A 268 8.52 0.44 28.52
C ALA A 268 9.53 0.02 27.44
N ALA A 269 10.20 1.01 26.85
CA ALA A 269 11.23 0.75 25.86
C ALA A 269 12.50 0.21 26.53
N PRO A 270 13.32 -0.60 25.83
CA PRO A 270 14.55 -1.16 26.41
C PRO A 270 15.52 -0.10 26.93
N GLU A 271 15.53 1.08 26.32
CA GLU A 271 16.36 2.20 26.75
C GLU A 271 15.82 2.99 27.97
N ASP A 272 14.57 2.75 28.38
CA ASP A 272 13.97 3.40 29.55
C ASP A 272 14.50 2.79 30.86
N GLU A 273 15.21 1.67 30.82
CA GLU A 273 15.79 0.98 31.99
C GLU A 273 17.33 0.98 31.93
N ASP A 274 17.98 1.68 32.86
CA ASP A 274 19.45 1.64 33.03
C ASP A 274 19.87 0.25 33.55
N PRO A 275 21.05 -0.31 33.16
CA PRO A 275 21.60 -1.56 33.69
C PRO A 275 21.66 -1.73 35.21
N ARG A 276 21.45 -0.68 36.01
CA ARG A 276 21.33 -0.74 37.48
C ARG A 276 19.88 -0.93 37.97
N GLY A 277 18.91 -1.05 37.07
CA GLY A 277 17.47 -1.14 37.35
C GLY A 277 16.83 0.21 37.68
N THR A 278 17.46 1.32 37.30
CA THR A 278 16.94 2.68 37.50
C THR A 278 16.23 3.14 36.23
N TRP A 279 15.08 3.80 36.36
CA TRP A 279 14.29 4.22 35.21
C TRP A 279 14.76 5.56 34.67
N ILE A 280 15.05 5.61 33.38
CA ILE A 280 15.39 6.82 32.64
C ILE A 280 14.08 7.52 32.23
N PRO A 281 14.03 8.86 32.24
CA PRO A 281 12.87 9.61 31.75
C PRO A 281 12.60 9.32 30.28
N SER A 282 11.37 8.93 29.96
CA SER A 282 10.98 8.48 28.63
C SER A 282 11.11 9.58 27.56
N THR A 283 11.46 9.16 26.35
CA THR A 283 11.66 10.00 25.17
C THR A 283 10.51 9.85 24.17
N GLN A 284 10.50 10.68 23.12
CA GLN A 284 9.56 10.53 22.00
C GLN A 284 9.68 9.13 21.36
N THR A 285 10.90 8.60 21.24
CA THR A 285 11.14 7.27 20.68
C THR A 285 10.69 6.15 21.62
N GLY A 286 10.74 6.38 22.93
CA GLY A 286 10.18 5.47 23.94
C GLY A 286 8.65 5.40 23.84
N ASP A 287 7.98 6.54 23.62
CA ASP A 287 6.54 6.58 23.35
C ASP A 287 6.18 5.79 22.07
N VAL A 288 6.96 5.94 21.00
CA VAL A 288 6.75 5.19 19.73
C VAL A 288 6.84 3.69 19.98
N TYR A 289 7.82 3.23 20.77
CA TYR A 289 7.94 1.83 21.15
C TYR A 289 6.74 1.34 21.96
N ALA A 290 6.31 2.12 22.95
CA ALA A 290 5.14 1.79 23.76
C ALA A 290 3.86 1.64 22.91
N VAL A 291 3.65 2.50 21.90
CA VAL A 291 2.54 2.33 20.94
C VAL A 291 2.74 1.08 20.07
N GLY A 292 3.96 0.75 19.66
CA GLY A 292 4.30 -0.51 18.99
C GLY A 292 3.90 -1.73 19.81
N VAL A 293 4.20 -1.72 21.12
CA VAL A 293 3.79 -2.77 22.06
C VAL A 293 2.27 -2.84 22.20
N MET A 294 1.60 -1.68 22.29
CA MET A 294 0.13 -1.61 22.32
C MET A 294 -0.48 -2.24 21.08
N MET A 295 0.06 -1.95 19.88
CA MET A 295 -0.38 -2.57 18.62
C MET A 295 -0.12 -4.08 18.63
N ALA A 296 1.08 -4.52 18.99
CA ALA A 296 1.42 -5.95 19.06
C ALA A 296 0.44 -6.71 19.98
N LYS A 297 0.18 -6.18 21.18
CA LYS A 297 -0.80 -6.77 22.11
C LYS A 297 -2.24 -6.72 21.58
N ALA A 298 -2.61 -5.68 20.85
CA ALA A 298 -3.96 -5.55 20.29
C ALA A 298 -4.22 -6.50 19.11
N PHE A 299 -3.22 -6.70 18.23
CA PHE A 299 -3.38 -7.50 17.00
C PHE A 299 -2.91 -8.95 17.14
N MET A 300 -1.95 -9.25 18.03
CA MET A 300 -1.34 -10.57 18.17
C MET A 300 -1.75 -11.26 19.49
N GLY A 301 -2.33 -10.52 20.44
CA GLY A 301 -2.91 -11.06 21.66
C GLY A 301 -2.52 -10.30 22.93
N LEU A 302 -3.49 -10.02 23.80
CA LEU A 302 -3.28 -9.20 25.00
C LEU A 302 -2.30 -9.81 26.02
N GLN A 303 -2.12 -11.13 25.98
CA GLN A 303 -1.17 -11.87 26.82
C GLN A 303 0.24 -11.97 26.20
N LEU A 304 0.47 -11.35 25.03
CA LEU A 304 1.76 -11.38 24.35
C LEU A 304 2.86 -10.83 25.25
N ASP A 305 3.88 -11.65 25.49
CA ASP A 305 5.17 -11.19 25.97
C ASP A 305 5.93 -10.59 24.79
N VAL A 306 6.35 -9.34 24.92
CA VAL A 306 7.04 -8.60 23.83
C VAL A 306 8.36 -9.29 23.47
N ALA A 307 9.03 -9.93 24.43
CA ALA A 307 10.25 -10.71 24.16
C ALA A 307 9.98 -11.92 23.24
N GLY A 308 8.75 -12.45 23.27
CA GLY A 308 8.26 -13.53 22.40
C GLY A 308 7.52 -13.04 21.16
N CYS A 309 7.46 -11.73 20.91
CA CYS A 309 6.87 -11.17 19.70
C CYS A 309 7.75 -11.50 18.49
N ILE A 310 7.19 -12.17 17.48
CA ILE A 310 7.92 -12.56 16.26
C ILE A 310 8.46 -11.36 15.45
N TYR A 311 7.93 -10.16 15.70
CA TYR A 311 8.34 -8.91 15.05
C TYR A 311 9.29 -8.05 15.90
N HIS A 312 9.62 -8.50 17.11
CA HIS A 312 10.58 -7.85 17.99
C HIS A 312 12.00 -8.39 17.74
N ASP A 313 13.01 -7.51 17.70
CA ASP A 313 14.40 -7.81 17.29
C ASP A 313 15.16 -8.83 18.18
N THR A 314 14.56 -9.33 19.26
CA THR A 314 15.18 -10.29 20.19
C THR A 314 15.50 -11.66 19.57
N THR A 315 14.97 -11.97 18.39
CA THR A 315 15.22 -13.24 17.67
C THR A 315 16.23 -13.13 16.53
N GLY A 316 16.70 -11.91 16.18
CA GLY A 316 17.69 -11.70 15.13
C GLY A 316 17.23 -12.08 13.71
N LEU A 317 15.94 -12.36 13.51
CA LEU A 317 15.34 -12.71 12.23
C LEU A 317 14.10 -11.85 12.03
N ARG A 318 14.05 -11.07 10.93
CA ARG A 318 12.80 -10.45 10.46
C ARG A 318 11.87 -11.58 9.99
N ASN A 319 11.03 -12.09 10.87
CA ASN A 319 10.09 -13.14 10.51
C ASN A 319 8.96 -12.57 9.64
N LEU A 320 8.63 -13.30 8.57
CA LEU A 320 7.50 -12.99 7.70
C LEU A 320 6.19 -12.99 8.52
N PRO A 321 5.19 -12.18 8.16
CA PRO A 321 3.87 -12.30 8.73
C PRO A 321 3.32 -13.70 8.45
N ASP A 322 2.71 -14.32 9.47
CA ASP A 322 1.88 -15.50 9.30
C ASP A 322 0.56 -15.13 8.60
N ASP A 323 -0.21 -16.12 8.13
CA ASP A 323 -1.53 -15.91 7.49
C ASP A 323 -2.55 -15.17 8.39
N GLN A 324 -2.20 -14.95 9.67
CA GLN A 324 -3.06 -14.34 10.69
C GLN A 324 -2.82 -12.83 10.85
N THR A 325 -1.64 -12.32 10.49
CA THR A 325 -1.28 -10.92 10.72
C THR A 325 -1.09 -10.18 9.39
N ASP A 326 -1.72 -9.01 9.26
CA ASP A 326 -1.57 -8.22 8.05
C ASP A 326 -0.13 -7.75 7.86
N VAL A 327 0.42 -7.94 6.65
CA VAL A 327 1.82 -7.61 6.31
C VAL A 327 2.17 -6.16 6.61
N ASP A 328 1.23 -5.24 6.39
CA ASP A 328 1.46 -3.82 6.60
C ASP A 328 1.45 -3.49 8.10
N VAL A 329 0.60 -4.16 8.90
CA VAL A 329 0.60 -4.04 10.38
C VAL A 329 1.87 -4.59 10.98
N ALA A 330 2.34 -5.75 10.50
CA ALA A 330 3.61 -6.34 10.93
C ALA A 330 4.80 -5.40 10.68
N ASP A 331 4.83 -4.76 9.51
CA ASP A 331 5.84 -3.77 9.11
C ASP A 331 5.87 -2.58 10.08
N LEU A 332 4.71 -1.98 10.39
CA LEU A 332 4.65 -0.86 11.34
C LEU A 332 5.04 -1.25 12.77
N VAL A 333 4.59 -2.43 13.23
CA VAL A 333 4.95 -2.95 14.56
C VAL A 333 6.45 -3.20 14.64
N GLN A 334 7.06 -3.76 13.60
CA GLN A 334 8.50 -4.01 13.54
C GLN A 334 9.30 -2.70 13.56
N LEU A 335 8.88 -1.69 12.79
CA LEU A 335 9.51 -0.36 12.79
C LEU A 335 9.40 0.31 14.17
N ALA A 336 8.23 0.24 14.81
CA ALA A 336 8.02 0.84 16.14
C ALA A 336 8.77 0.10 17.26
N LEU A 337 8.92 -1.22 17.15
CA LEU A 337 9.61 -2.08 18.13
C LEU A 337 11.12 -2.22 17.87
N ALA A 338 11.69 -1.45 16.93
CA ALA A 338 13.11 -1.49 16.64
C ALA A 338 13.95 -1.27 17.90
N ARG A 339 15.01 -2.08 18.07
CA ARG A 339 15.87 -1.99 19.27
C ARG A 339 16.61 -0.66 19.35
N ASP A 340 17.08 -0.12 18.21
CA ASP A 340 17.64 1.24 18.14
C ASP A 340 16.49 2.26 18.14
N PRO A 341 16.41 3.17 19.12
CA PRO A 341 15.36 4.19 19.17
C PRO A 341 15.35 5.11 17.95
N ARG A 342 16.49 5.30 17.27
CA ARG A 342 16.61 6.15 16.07
C ARG A 342 16.08 5.51 14.80
N ALA A 343 15.96 4.18 14.78
CA ALA A 343 15.36 3.44 13.67
C ALA A 343 13.82 3.46 13.73
N ARG A 344 13.25 3.95 14.84
CA ARG A 344 11.80 4.06 15.01
C ARG A 344 11.28 5.29 14.26
N PRO A 345 10.10 5.20 13.60
CA PRO A 345 9.50 6.34 12.93
C PRO A 345 9.05 7.40 13.95
N SER A 346 8.90 8.66 13.52
CA SER A 346 8.16 9.64 14.33
C SER A 346 6.70 9.23 14.44
N ALA A 347 6.01 9.70 15.49
CA ALA A 347 4.57 9.44 15.63
C ALA A 347 3.73 9.99 14.46
N GLU A 348 4.17 11.09 13.83
CA GLU A 348 3.54 11.68 12.63
C GLU A 348 3.70 10.77 11.39
N THR A 349 4.90 10.23 11.19
CA THR A 349 5.18 9.28 10.10
C THR A 349 4.42 7.97 10.33
N ALA A 350 4.39 7.46 11.55
CA ALA A 350 3.65 6.26 11.92
C ALA A 350 2.14 6.42 11.70
N ALA A 351 1.56 7.60 11.98
CA ALA A 351 0.15 7.92 11.73
C ALA A 351 -0.26 7.86 10.24
N SER A 352 0.72 8.04 9.35
CA SER A 352 0.52 8.07 7.89
C SER A 352 0.90 6.74 7.23
N HIS A 353 1.31 5.75 8.01
CA HIS A 353 1.75 4.46 7.51
C HIS A 353 0.60 3.66 6.88
N ARG A 354 0.87 2.98 5.76
CA ARG A 354 -0.11 2.17 5.00
C ARG A 354 -0.84 1.10 5.84
N ALA A 355 -0.22 0.64 6.93
CA ALA A 355 -0.82 -0.27 7.91
C ALA A 355 -2.16 0.21 8.46
N LEU A 356 -2.30 1.52 8.61
CA LEU A 356 -3.45 2.16 9.22
C LEU A 356 -4.52 2.52 8.18
N ASP A 357 -4.26 2.26 6.89
CA ASP A 357 -5.27 2.26 5.85
C ASP A 357 -5.91 0.85 5.79
N PRO A 358 -7.22 0.73 6.09
CA PRO A 358 -7.88 -0.56 6.01
C PRO A 358 -8.09 -1.05 4.56
N ALA A 359 -7.92 -0.20 3.54
CA ALA A 359 -8.26 -0.53 2.16
C ALA A 359 -7.42 -1.68 1.57
N PRO A 360 -6.07 -1.73 1.69
CA PRO A 360 -5.26 -2.86 1.23
C PRO A 360 -5.67 -4.19 1.89
N PHE A 361 -5.86 -4.18 3.21
CA PHE A 361 -6.28 -5.35 3.98
C PHE A 361 -7.66 -5.87 3.56
N LEU A 362 -8.65 -4.98 3.45
CA LEU A 362 -10.01 -5.32 3.05
C LEU A 362 -10.09 -5.83 1.60
N ARG A 363 -9.20 -5.38 0.72
CA ARG A 363 -9.05 -5.89 -0.66
C ARG A 363 -8.48 -7.31 -0.67
N ARG A 364 -7.42 -7.60 0.11
CA ARG A 364 -6.82 -8.94 0.22
C ARG A 364 -7.81 -10.01 0.69
N ARG A 365 -8.72 -9.68 1.61
CA ARG A 365 -9.77 -10.61 2.11
C ARG A 365 -11.04 -10.68 1.27
N GLY A 366 -11.14 -9.92 0.17
CA GLY A 366 -12.33 -9.89 -0.67
C GLY A 366 -13.61 -9.37 0.04
N MET A 367 -13.46 -8.73 1.21
CA MET A 367 -14.56 -8.22 2.04
C MET A 367 -14.96 -6.79 1.71
N LEU A 368 -14.05 -6.03 1.11
CA LEU A 368 -14.48 -5.17 0.01
C LEU A 368 -14.87 -6.13 -1.12
N SER A 369 -16.13 -6.59 -1.12
CA SER A 369 -16.67 -7.15 -2.35
C SER A 369 -16.47 -6.08 -3.40
N ARG A 370 -16.07 -6.50 -4.61
CA ARG A 370 -16.30 -5.73 -5.84
C ARG A 370 -17.72 -5.16 -5.77
N GLY A 371 -17.86 -3.96 -5.23
CA GLY A 371 -19.10 -3.22 -5.35
C GLY A 371 -19.29 -3.06 -6.85
N LYS A 372 -20.49 -2.70 -7.28
CA LYS A 372 -20.66 -2.24 -8.67
C LYS A 372 -19.81 -0.98 -9.04
N ALA A 373 -18.86 -0.58 -8.19
CA ALA A 373 -17.65 0.16 -8.54
C ALA A 373 -16.48 -0.84 -8.49
N GLY A 374 -15.97 -1.24 -9.66
CA GLY A 374 -15.01 -2.32 -9.81
C GLY A 374 -13.64 -2.05 -9.15
N THR A 375 -12.76 -3.07 -9.14
CA THR A 375 -11.34 -2.89 -8.81
C THR A 375 -10.73 -1.77 -9.67
N PRO A 376 -9.59 -1.13 -9.30
CA PRO A 376 -8.92 -0.20 -10.21
C PRO A 376 -8.67 -0.83 -11.59
N SER A 377 -8.35 -2.12 -11.63
CA SER A 377 -8.27 -2.93 -12.86
C SER A 377 -9.62 -3.08 -13.58
N ASP A 378 -10.73 -3.28 -12.88
CA ASP A 378 -12.07 -3.30 -13.48
C ASP A 378 -12.48 -1.90 -13.98
N GLY A 379 -12.06 -0.84 -13.30
CA GLY A 379 -12.23 0.56 -13.72
C GLY A 379 -11.42 0.87 -14.97
N LEU A 380 -10.17 0.39 -15.02
CA LEU A 380 -9.31 0.42 -16.20
C LEU A 380 -9.94 -0.34 -17.36
N LEU A 381 -10.42 -1.56 -17.12
CA LEU A 381 -11.10 -2.38 -18.13
C LEU A 381 -12.44 -1.78 -18.58
N ALA A 382 -13.18 -1.12 -17.68
CA ALA A 382 -14.42 -0.42 -18.03
C ALA A 382 -14.15 0.84 -18.86
N ALA A 383 -13.11 1.60 -18.51
CA ALA A 383 -12.64 2.73 -19.31
C ALA A 383 -12.14 2.26 -20.68
N ALA A 384 -11.37 1.17 -20.73
CA ALA A 384 -10.95 0.54 -21.98
C ALA A 384 -12.14 0.09 -22.84
N GLY A 385 -13.18 -0.50 -22.22
CA GLY A 385 -14.44 -0.84 -22.90
C GLY A 385 -15.18 0.40 -23.44
N THR A 386 -15.14 1.52 -22.70
CA THR A 386 -15.73 2.79 -23.15
C THR A 386 -14.99 3.34 -24.37
N LEU A 387 -13.66 3.34 -24.35
CA LEU A 387 -12.83 3.74 -25.48
C LEU A 387 -13.09 2.85 -26.72
N ARG A 388 -13.20 1.54 -26.51
CA ARG A 388 -13.49 0.60 -27.59
C ARG A 388 -14.81 0.92 -28.29
N GLU A 389 -15.87 1.23 -27.54
CA GLU A 389 -17.15 1.60 -28.12
C GLU A 389 -17.13 3.01 -28.75
N GLU A 390 -16.39 3.96 -28.18
CA GLU A 390 -16.22 5.32 -28.71
C GLU A 390 -15.59 5.33 -30.13
N TYR A 391 -14.60 4.48 -30.35
CA TYR A 391 -13.89 4.36 -31.64
C TYR A 391 -14.41 3.23 -32.53
N ARG A 392 -15.49 2.56 -32.13
CA ARG A 392 -16.10 1.47 -32.90
C ARG A 392 -16.58 1.97 -34.26
N GLY A 393 -16.22 1.25 -35.33
CA GLY A 393 -16.62 1.59 -36.70
C GLY A 393 -15.83 2.74 -37.34
N ARG A 394 -14.91 3.38 -36.60
CA ARG A 394 -13.95 4.32 -37.18
C ARG A 394 -12.85 3.52 -37.86
N ARG A 395 -12.93 3.39 -39.18
CA ARG A 395 -11.99 2.59 -39.96
C ARG A 395 -10.74 3.39 -40.28
N VAL A 396 -9.59 2.75 -40.09
CA VAL A 396 -8.34 3.22 -40.66
C VAL A 396 -8.36 2.88 -42.15
N GLU A 397 -8.23 3.88 -43.02
CA GLU A 397 -8.27 3.68 -44.48
C GLU A 397 -7.01 2.96 -44.99
N GLU A 398 -5.88 3.18 -44.32
CA GLU A 398 -4.60 2.56 -44.64
C GLU A 398 -4.62 1.05 -44.37
N LEU A 399 -4.15 0.29 -45.37
CA LEU A 399 -4.00 -1.16 -45.28
C LEU A 399 -2.64 -1.49 -44.64
N LEU A 400 -2.66 -2.12 -43.48
CA LEU A 400 -1.46 -2.59 -42.80
C LEU A 400 -1.09 -3.97 -43.31
N ILE A 401 0.11 -4.10 -43.88
CA ILE A 401 0.62 -5.36 -44.42
C ILE A 401 1.84 -5.76 -43.59
N PHE A 402 1.81 -6.96 -43.01
CA PHE A 402 2.91 -7.48 -42.19
C PHE A 402 3.34 -8.87 -42.67
N GLN A 403 4.63 -9.17 -42.53
CA GLN A 403 5.13 -10.54 -42.59
C GLN A 403 4.88 -11.20 -41.23
N ARG A 404 4.38 -12.43 -41.20
CA ARG A 404 4.03 -13.13 -39.96
C ARG A 404 5.21 -13.24 -38.99
N GLU A 405 6.40 -13.48 -39.52
CA GLU A 405 7.65 -13.65 -38.77
C GLU A 405 8.27 -12.32 -38.32
N ALA A 406 7.80 -11.18 -38.85
CA ALA A 406 8.40 -9.86 -38.61
C ALA A 406 7.36 -8.78 -38.27
N VAL A 407 6.26 -9.16 -37.62
CA VAL A 407 5.21 -8.25 -37.15
C VAL A 407 5.78 -7.19 -36.20
N PHE A 408 6.66 -7.60 -35.28
CA PHE A 408 7.29 -6.68 -34.32
C PHE A 408 8.11 -5.60 -35.02
N GLU A 409 9.03 -5.99 -35.91
CA GLU A 409 9.86 -5.05 -36.67
C GLU A 409 9.01 -4.15 -37.57
N GLY A 410 7.99 -4.70 -38.23
CA GLY A 410 7.07 -3.93 -39.06
C GLY A 410 6.33 -2.83 -38.28
N ILE A 411 5.92 -3.10 -37.04
CA ILE A 411 5.24 -2.12 -36.18
C ILE A 411 6.25 -1.16 -35.53
N SER A 412 7.37 -1.65 -35.02
CA SER A 412 8.34 -0.84 -34.27
C SER A 412 9.08 0.17 -35.15
N GLN A 413 9.25 -0.13 -36.43
CA GLN A 413 9.83 0.79 -37.43
C GLN A 413 8.79 1.72 -38.08
N SER A 414 7.50 1.52 -37.79
CA SER A 414 6.41 2.35 -38.29
C SER A 414 6.16 3.59 -37.41
N LEU A 415 5.27 4.47 -37.88
CA LEU A 415 4.81 5.63 -37.11
C LEU A 415 3.64 5.32 -36.17
N ILE A 416 3.30 4.04 -35.91
CA ILE A 416 2.16 3.66 -35.06
C ILE A 416 2.24 4.26 -33.65
N GLY A 417 3.44 4.39 -33.08
CA GLY A 417 3.64 5.07 -31.78
C GLY A 417 3.30 6.57 -31.79
N GLU A 418 3.21 7.17 -32.97
CA GLU A 418 2.90 8.58 -33.19
C GLU A 418 1.48 8.81 -33.71
N TRP A 419 0.71 7.75 -33.93
CA TRP A 419 -0.64 7.83 -34.46
C TRP A 419 -1.57 8.61 -33.53
N SER A 420 -2.58 9.24 -34.14
CA SER A 420 -3.68 9.81 -33.38
C SER A 420 -4.44 8.71 -32.64
N GLU A 421 -5.06 9.07 -31.51
CA GLU A 421 -5.88 8.13 -30.72
C GLU A 421 -6.93 7.41 -31.58
N GLU A 422 -7.56 8.13 -32.51
CA GLU A 422 -8.55 7.59 -33.43
C GLU A 422 -7.97 6.55 -34.39
N ALA A 423 -6.78 6.81 -34.95
CA ALA A 423 -6.10 5.84 -35.81
C ALA A 423 -5.60 4.63 -35.02
N LEU A 424 -5.08 4.85 -33.81
CA LEU A 424 -4.54 3.80 -32.94
C LEU A 424 -5.65 2.86 -32.42
N LEU A 425 -6.79 3.40 -31.98
CA LEU A 425 -7.87 2.62 -31.37
C LEU A 425 -8.98 2.23 -32.34
N GLY A 426 -8.98 2.76 -33.57
CA GLY A 426 -9.93 2.42 -34.62
C GLY A 426 -9.79 0.98 -35.17
N GLU A 427 -10.61 0.69 -36.17
CA GLU A 427 -10.62 -0.59 -36.87
C GLU A 427 -9.51 -0.66 -37.93
N TRP A 428 -8.43 -1.37 -37.58
CA TRP A 428 -7.32 -1.63 -38.50
C TRP A 428 -7.72 -2.64 -39.57
N ARG A 429 -7.35 -2.37 -40.82
CA ARG A 429 -7.32 -3.38 -41.88
C ARG A 429 -5.93 -3.97 -41.94
N VAL A 430 -5.84 -5.27 -41.62
CA VAL A 430 -4.55 -5.96 -41.56
C VAL A 430 -4.56 -7.16 -42.49
N VAL A 431 -3.44 -7.35 -43.19
CA VAL A 431 -3.16 -8.51 -44.04
C VAL A 431 -1.80 -9.07 -43.63
N LEU A 432 -1.74 -10.38 -43.43
CA LEU A 432 -0.49 -11.11 -43.35
C LEU A 432 -0.09 -11.52 -44.76
N ASP A 433 1.10 -11.11 -45.19
CA ASP A 433 1.55 -11.37 -46.56
C ASP A 433 1.64 -12.89 -46.83
N GLY A 434 1.20 -13.31 -48.02
CA GLY A 434 1.12 -14.72 -48.40
C GLY A 434 -0.10 -15.50 -47.89
N GLU A 435 -0.95 -14.94 -47.03
CA GLU A 435 -2.17 -15.58 -46.53
C GLU A 435 -3.43 -15.09 -47.25
N SER A 436 -4.38 -16.00 -47.53
CA SER A 436 -5.65 -15.65 -48.18
C SER A 436 -6.68 -15.18 -47.15
N GLY A 437 -6.79 -13.86 -46.99
CA GLY A 437 -7.83 -13.26 -46.15
C GLY A 437 -7.62 -11.77 -45.93
N VAL A 438 -8.63 -10.95 -46.27
CA VAL A 438 -8.70 -9.55 -45.85
C VAL A 438 -9.84 -9.46 -44.84
N ASP A 439 -9.50 -8.98 -43.65
CA ASP A 439 -10.42 -8.54 -42.61
C ASP A 439 -11.26 -9.63 -41.92
N GLY A 440 -10.79 -10.02 -40.73
CA GLY A 440 -11.56 -10.68 -39.69
C GLY A 440 -11.07 -10.21 -38.32
N GLY A 441 -11.95 -10.12 -37.32
CA GLY A 441 -11.56 -9.77 -35.94
C GLY A 441 -10.48 -10.69 -35.35
N GLY A 442 -10.30 -11.90 -35.91
CA GLY A 442 -9.23 -12.84 -35.58
C GLY A 442 -7.83 -12.32 -35.94
N LEU A 443 -7.59 -11.94 -37.20
CA LEU A 443 -6.30 -11.43 -37.69
C LEU A 443 -5.81 -10.20 -36.91
N ARG A 444 -6.73 -9.30 -36.55
CA ARG A 444 -6.42 -8.11 -35.71
C ARG A 444 -5.86 -8.48 -34.34
N ARG A 445 -6.42 -9.52 -33.70
CA ARG A 445 -5.95 -10.00 -32.38
C ARG A 445 -4.67 -10.80 -32.51
N GLU A 446 -4.56 -11.59 -33.57
CA GLU A 446 -3.36 -12.38 -33.87
C GLU A 446 -2.13 -11.50 -34.04
N VAL A 447 -2.23 -10.37 -34.74
CA VAL A 447 -1.14 -9.39 -34.88
C VAL A 447 -0.68 -8.82 -33.54
N VAL A 448 -1.62 -8.54 -32.62
CA VAL A 448 -1.28 -8.10 -31.25
C VAL A 448 -0.54 -9.22 -30.51
N SER A 449 -1.01 -10.46 -30.59
CA SER A 449 -0.35 -11.61 -29.95
C SER A 449 1.06 -11.83 -30.52
N LEU A 450 1.21 -11.87 -31.84
CA LEU A 450 2.51 -12.04 -32.52
C LEU A 450 3.49 -10.91 -32.17
N PHE A 451 3.01 -9.66 -32.10
CA PHE A 451 3.84 -8.52 -31.71
C PHE A 451 4.49 -8.72 -30.34
N PHE A 452 3.71 -9.09 -29.33
CA PHE A 452 4.22 -9.27 -27.97
C PHE A 452 5.05 -10.55 -27.82
N GLU A 453 4.68 -11.65 -28.48
CA GLU A 453 5.50 -12.88 -28.51
C GLU A 453 6.88 -12.65 -29.16
N GLN A 454 6.94 -11.81 -30.20
CA GLN A 454 8.20 -11.42 -30.84
C GLN A 454 8.99 -10.41 -30.00
N LEU A 455 8.33 -9.47 -29.33
CA LEU A 455 8.97 -8.56 -28.37
C LEU A 455 9.67 -9.32 -27.24
N GLU A 456 9.01 -10.33 -26.66
CA GLU A 456 9.57 -11.18 -25.59
C GLU A 456 10.86 -11.90 -26.01
N ARG A 457 10.99 -12.23 -27.30
CA ARG A 457 12.17 -12.89 -27.90
C ARG A 457 13.24 -11.93 -28.38
N SER A 458 12.95 -10.62 -28.40
CA SER A 458 13.87 -9.60 -28.90
C SER A 458 14.95 -9.25 -27.87
N SER A 459 16.03 -8.63 -28.35
CA SER A 459 17.10 -8.09 -27.50
C SER A 459 16.71 -6.79 -26.76
N LEU A 460 15.50 -6.28 -26.96
CA LEU A 460 15.00 -5.05 -26.32
C LEU A 460 14.64 -5.22 -24.86
N VAL A 461 14.42 -6.45 -24.42
CA VAL A 461 13.94 -6.76 -23.08
C VAL A 461 14.88 -7.72 -22.38
N LEU A 462 15.09 -7.48 -21.09
CA LEU A 462 15.73 -8.42 -20.19
C LEU A 462 14.66 -9.33 -19.60
N ARG A 463 14.94 -10.64 -19.57
CA ARG A 463 14.05 -11.64 -19.00
C ARG A 463 14.54 -12.01 -17.61
N ALA A 464 13.66 -11.90 -16.63
CA ALA A 464 13.90 -12.27 -15.24
C ALA A 464 12.90 -13.39 -14.87
N GLY A 465 13.42 -14.50 -14.34
CA GLY A 465 12.64 -15.72 -14.08
C GLY A 465 12.17 -16.45 -15.36
N GLY A 466 11.43 -17.55 -15.18
CA GLY A 466 10.81 -18.31 -16.29
C GLY A 466 11.34 -19.73 -16.52
N ASP A 467 12.30 -20.22 -15.74
CA ASP A 467 12.90 -21.55 -15.94
C ASP A 467 12.04 -22.73 -15.41
N SER A 468 10.97 -22.42 -14.67
CA SER A 468 10.01 -23.42 -14.20
C SER A 468 8.88 -23.60 -15.21
N LEU A 469 8.58 -24.86 -15.57
CA LEU A 469 7.53 -25.22 -16.54
C LEU A 469 6.22 -24.47 -16.23
N GLY A 470 5.88 -23.48 -17.06
CA GLY A 470 4.58 -22.78 -17.04
C GLY A 470 4.56 -21.36 -16.44
N SER A 471 5.66 -20.83 -15.90
CA SER A 471 5.74 -19.42 -15.46
C SER A 471 6.29 -18.52 -16.56
N GLN A 472 5.59 -17.45 -16.92
CA GLN A 472 6.12 -16.49 -17.89
C GLN A 472 7.27 -15.65 -17.31
N PRO A 473 8.26 -15.28 -18.14
CA PRO A 473 9.33 -14.41 -17.72
C PRO A 473 8.79 -13.00 -17.46
N THR A 474 9.30 -12.35 -16.42
CA THR A 474 9.04 -10.93 -16.17
C THR A 474 10.02 -10.10 -17.00
N LEU A 475 9.49 -9.11 -17.73
CA LEU A 475 10.27 -8.29 -18.66
C LEU A 475 10.72 -6.97 -18.04
N PHE A 476 12.00 -6.65 -18.23
CA PHE A 476 12.59 -5.34 -17.99
C PHE A 476 13.11 -4.74 -19.30
N ILE A 477 13.35 -3.43 -19.34
CA ILE A 477 13.92 -2.76 -20.51
C ILE A 477 15.42 -3.03 -20.56
N ALA A 478 15.93 -3.51 -21.69
CA ALA A 478 17.37 -3.68 -21.92
C ALA A 478 18.05 -2.37 -22.32
N ASP A 479 19.37 -2.31 -22.16
CA ASP A 479 20.16 -1.17 -22.63
C ASP A 479 20.10 -1.01 -24.16
N ARG A 480 20.08 0.25 -24.60
CA ARG A 480 20.25 0.57 -26.01
C ARG A 480 21.66 0.18 -26.43
N GLN A 481 21.77 -0.76 -27.36
CA GLN A 481 23.03 -1.06 -28.04
C GLN A 481 23.37 0.12 -28.95
N GLU A 482 24.33 0.95 -28.55
CA GLU A 482 24.61 2.23 -29.21
C GLU A 482 24.96 2.10 -30.68
N ALA A 483 25.56 0.98 -31.07
CA ALA A 483 25.95 0.66 -32.43
C ALA A 483 24.76 0.37 -33.36
N ASP A 484 23.63 -0.08 -32.81
CA ASP A 484 22.54 -0.65 -33.62
C ASP A 484 21.39 0.34 -33.86
N ARG A 485 21.18 1.31 -32.96
CA ARG A 485 19.98 2.18 -32.98
C ARG A 485 20.27 3.60 -32.49
N SER A 486 19.80 4.59 -33.23
CA SER A 486 19.85 5.99 -32.78
C SER A 486 18.88 6.24 -31.62
N PRO A 487 19.10 7.28 -30.78
CA PRO A 487 18.16 7.65 -29.72
C PRO A 487 16.74 7.96 -30.24
N GLN A 488 16.62 8.48 -31.46
CA GLN A 488 15.32 8.73 -32.08
C GLN A 488 14.60 7.42 -32.45
N GLN A 489 15.32 6.46 -33.05
CA GLN A 489 14.78 5.13 -33.34
C GLN A 489 14.38 4.41 -32.04
N TRP A 490 15.18 4.55 -30.99
CA TRP A 490 14.90 4.00 -29.67
C TRP A 490 13.58 4.51 -29.09
N ARG A 491 13.37 5.84 -29.12
CA ARG A 491 12.09 6.45 -28.72
C ARG A 491 10.94 5.97 -29.58
N GLN A 492 11.11 5.89 -30.90
CA GLN A 492 10.06 5.44 -31.82
C GLN A 492 9.60 4.01 -31.49
N ILE A 493 10.54 3.09 -31.27
CA ILE A 493 10.26 1.69 -30.93
C ILE A 493 9.45 1.62 -29.62
N TRP A 494 9.90 2.30 -28.57
CA TRP A 494 9.25 2.24 -27.26
C TRP A 494 7.90 2.96 -27.23
N ALA A 495 7.73 4.03 -28.01
CA ALA A 495 6.43 4.65 -28.25
C ALA A 495 5.47 3.69 -28.96
N ALA A 496 5.94 2.91 -29.95
CA ALA A 496 5.13 1.89 -30.60
C ALA A 496 4.73 0.76 -29.62
N ILE A 497 5.64 0.31 -28.74
CA ILE A 497 5.34 -0.68 -27.70
C ILE A 497 4.27 -0.16 -26.72
N GLY A 498 4.39 1.09 -26.25
CA GLY A 498 3.40 1.72 -25.39
C GLY A 498 2.03 1.82 -26.07
N ALA A 499 2.00 2.26 -27.34
CA ALA A 499 0.78 2.38 -28.13
C ALA A 499 0.10 1.01 -28.36
N MET A 500 0.89 -0.02 -28.64
CA MET A 500 0.40 -1.40 -28.77
C MET A 500 -0.11 -1.97 -27.44
N THR A 501 0.47 -1.57 -26.30
CA THR A 501 -0.01 -1.94 -24.97
C THR A 501 -1.38 -1.34 -24.68
N LEU A 502 -1.58 -0.05 -24.98
CA LEU A 502 -2.91 0.57 -24.87
C LEU A 502 -3.93 -0.10 -25.82
N ARG A 503 -3.53 -0.37 -27.07
CA ARG A 503 -4.40 -1.04 -28.04
C ARG A 503 -4.80 -2.44 -27.58
N ALA A 504 -3.87 -3.21 -27.03
CA ALA A 504 -4.13 -4.54 -26.48
C ALA A 504 -5.10 -4.48 -25.30
N LEU A 505 -4.92 -3.53 -24.37
CA LEU A 505 -5.87 -3.31 -23.28
C LEU A 505 -7.28 -3.01 -23.81
N VAL A 506 -7.42 -2.14 -24.82
CA VAL A 506 -8.73 -1.73 -25.36
C VAL A 506 -9.42 -2.84 -26.15
N HIS A 507 -8.69 -3.57 -27.00
CA HIS A 507 -9.29 -4.54 -27.94
C HIS A 507 -9.23 -5.99 -27.49
N VAL A 508 -8.24 -6.36 -26.67
CA VAL A 508 -7.99 -7.71 -26.18
C VAL A 508 -8.33 -7.82 -24.68
N GLY A 509 -8.07 -6.77 -23.90
CA GLY A 509 -8.27 -6.72 -22.45
C GLY A 509 -7.13 -7.33 -21.63
N THR A 510 -6.11 -7.88 -22.31
CA THR A 510 -4.89 -8.44 -21.72
C THR A 510 -3.73 -8.27 -22.69
N ILE A 511 -2.51 -8.26 -22.18
CA ILE A 511 -1.28 -8.47 -22.95
C ILE A 511 -0.70 -9.86 -22.63
N PRO A 512 -0.14 -10.56 -23.63
CA PRO A 512 0.42 -11.90 -23.44
C PRO A 512 1.83 -11.90 -22.83
N THR A 513 2.36 -10.75 -22.42
CA THR A 513 3.69 -10.56 -21.80
C THR A 513 3.59 -9.72 -20.52
N GLY A 514 4.31 -10.10 -19.46
CA GLY A 514 4.32 -9.38 -18.18
C GLY A 514 5.53 -8.45 -18.04
N PHE A 515 5.34 -7.14 -18.21
CA PHE A 515 6.36 -6.17 -17.77
C PHE A 515 6.41 -6.14 -16.25
N SER A 516 7.61 -5.93 -15.69
CA SER A 516 7.75 -5.69 -14.25
C SER A 516 6.93 -4.47 -13.82
N SER A 517 6.31 -4.54 -12.64
CA SER A 517 5.63 -3.39 -12.04
C SER A 517 6.58 -2.19 -11.85
N ALA A 518 7.87 -2.45 -11.72
CA ALA A 518 8.90 -1.42 -11.63
C ALA A 518 9.08 -0.66 -12.95
N VAL A 519 9.03 -1.35 -14.10
CA VAL A 519 9.07 -0.71 -15.44
C VAL A 519 7.90 0.26 -15.59
N VAL A 520 6.70 -0.17 -15.22
CA VAL A 520 5.50 0.68 -15.26
C VAL A 520 5.64 1.89 -14.34
N ASP A 521 6.12 1.69 -13.11
CA ASP A 521 6.33 2.79 -12.17
C ASP A 521 7.45 3.75 -12.59
N CYS A 522 8.48 3.29 -13.32
CA CYS A 522 9.47 4.16 -13.97
C CYS A 522 8.82 5.02 -15.07
N CYS A 523 7.97 4.45 -15.94
CA CYS A 523 7.22 5.20 -16.97
C CYS A 523 6.41 6.36 -16.40
N PHE A 524 5.88 6.20 -15.18
CA PHE A 524 5.08 7.24 -14.50
C PHE A 524 5.88 8.05 -13.46
N GLY A 525 7.20 7.90 -13.41
CA GLY A 525 8.07 8.68 -12.52
C GLY A 525 7.86 8.42 -11.02
N ARG A 526 7.38 7.23 -10.65
CA ARG A 526 7.10 6.85 -9.26
C ARG A 526 8.32 6.23 -8.56
N ILE A 527 9.23 5.63 -9.34
CA ILE A 527 10.56 5.25 -8.87
C ILE A 527 11.51 6.41 -9.15
N GLY A 528 12.26 6.82 -8.13
CA GLY A 528 13.24 7.90 -8.25
C GLY A 528 14.39 7.52 -9.18
N ARG A 529 14.87 8.49 -9.96
CA ARG A 529 16.09 8.31 -10.77
C ARG A 529 17.31 8.24 -9.86
N LEU A 530 18.24 7.37 -10.21
CA LEU A 530 19.56 7.31 -9.60
C LEU A 530 20.61 7.60 -10.69
N PRO A 531 21.82 8.07 -10.33
CA PRO A 531 22.90 8.27 -11.28
C PRO A 531 23.12 7.02 -12.17
N PRO A 532 23.37 7.18 -13.48
CA PRO A 532 23.60 8.43 -14.22
C PRO A 532 22.34 9.20 -14.65
N ASP A 533 21.13 8.67 -14.42
CA ASP A 533 19.90 9.22 -15.01
C ASP A 533 19.31 10.43 -14.25
N ASP A 534 19.92 10.78 -13.11
CA ASP A 534 19.58 12.00 -12.35
C ASP A 534 20.33 13.19 -12.97
N ASP A 535 19.60 14.26 -13.30
CA ASP A 535 20.04 15.38 -14.15
C ASP A 535 21.32 16.04 -13.56
N ASP A 536 22.54 15.69 -14.02
CA ASP A 536 23.77 16.51 -14.00
C ASP A 536 25.13 15.80 -14.29
N TYR A 537 25.19 14.52 -14.71
CA TYR A 537 26.48 13.80 -14.81
C TYR A 537 26.73 13.06 -16.14
N ASP A 538 27.69 13.56 -16.92
CA ASP A 538 28.08 13.03 -18.25
C ASP A 538 29.02 11.80 -18.21
N SER A 539 29.49 11.34 -17.04
CA SER A 539 30.43 10.20 -16.95
C SER A 539 30.11 9.20 -15.83
N MET A 540 30.23 7.90 -16.15
CA MET A 540 30.04 6.81 -15.20
C MET A 540 31.04 6.85 -14.04
N ASP A 541 32.24 7.39 -14.27
CA ASP A 541 33.28 7.55 -13.24
C ASP A 541 32.91 8.57 -12.15
N ALA A 542 32.05 9.56 -12.48
CA ALA A 542 31.57 10.56 -11.52
C ALA A 542 30.36 10.07 -10.69
N CYS A 543 29.68 9.01 -11.14
CA CYS A 543 28.43 8.54 -10.56
C CYS A 543 28.54 8.07 -9.09
N PRO A 544 29.61 7.39 -8.64
CA PRO A 544 29.76 7.05 -7.21
C PRO A 544 29.78 8.30 -6.31
N GLY A 545 30.38 9.39 -6.76
CA GLY A 545 30.39 10.67 -6.04
C GLY A 545 29.02 11.35 -6.05
N ALA A 546 28.28 11.25 -7.16
CA ALA A 546 26.91 11.74 -7.26
C ALA A 546 25.96 10.99 -6.31
N LEU A 547 26.08 9.66 -6.23
CA LEU A 547 25.28 8.85 -5.31
C LEU A 547 25.57 9.21 -3.85
N ALA A 548 26.84 9.50 -3.51
CA ALA A 548 27.21 9.95 -2.17
C ALA A 548 26.52 11.28 -1.79
N LYS A 549 26.44 12.24 -2.73
CA LYS A 549 25.69 13.49 -2.51
C LYS A 549 24.19 13.24 -2.37
N LEU A 550 23.62 12.38 -3.21
CA LEU A 550 22.20 12.04 -3.13
C LEU A 550 21.86 11.38 -1.78
N ARG A 551 22.77 10.57 -1.26
CA ARG A 551 22.68 9.98 0.08
C ARG A 551 22.63 11.02 1.19
N GLU A 552 23.41 12.09 1.11
CA GLU A 552 23.37 13.19 2.08
C GLU A 552 22.01 13.93 2.07
N VAL A 553 21.37 14.01 0.89
CA VAL A 553 20.07 14.70 0.73
C VAL A 553 18.88 13.83 1.13
N ARG A 554 18.85 12.57 0.68
CA ARG A 554 17.71 11.64 0.88
C ARG A 554 17.76 10.89 2.21
N GLY A 555 18.96 10.70 2.75
CA GLY A 555 19.19 9.97 3.99
C GLY A 555 19.11 8.45 3.86
N ASP A 556 19.60 7.76 4.88
CA ASP A 556 19.76 6.31 4.90
C ASP A 556 18.44 5.53 5.08
N GLU A 557 17.45 6.14 5.75
CA GLU A 557 16.11 5.56 5.90
C GLU A 557 15.37 5.45 4.56
N TRP A 558 15.56 6.43 3.67
CA TRP A 558 14.97 6.41 2.35
C TRP A 558 15.49 5.22 1.54
N ALA A 559 16.81 5.01 1.48
CA ALA A 559 17.40 3.90 0.72
C ALA A 559 16.98 2.53 1.26
N ARG A 560 16.82 2.39 2.59
CA ARG A 560 16.31 1.15 3.19
C ARG A 560 14.88 0.85 2.74
N SER A 561 14.02 1.87 2.74
CA SER A 561 12.63 1.74 2.28
C SER A 561 12.56 1.38 0.79
N GLU A 562 13.28 2.12 -0.05
CA GLU A 562 13.30 1.89 -1.50
C GLU A 562 13.88 0.51 -1.86
N LEU A 563 14.99 0.11 -1.23
CA LEU A 563 15.57 -1.21 -1.44
C LEU A 563 14.59 -2.33 -1.10
N LEU A 564 13.83 -2.21 -0.01
CA LEU A 564 12.83 -3.20 0.36
C LEU A 564 11.65 -3.26 -0.63
N ASP A 565 11.24 -2.11 -1.19
CA ASP A 565 10.20 -2.09 -2.23
C ASP A 565 10.69 -2.76 -3.52
N VAL A 566 11.89 -2.39 -3.99
CA VAL A 566 12.52 -2.95 -5.19
C VAL A 566 12.79 -4.44 -5.02
N LEU A 567 13.27 -4.90 -3.87
CA LEU A 567 13.47 -6.33 -3.60
C LEU A 567 12.15 -7.11 -3.61
N ARG A 568 11.05 -6.56 -3.07
CA ARG A 568 9.72 -7.22 -3.16
C ARG A 568 9.28 -7.40 -4.60
N ARG A 569 9.51 -6.40 -5.45
CA ARG A 569 9.19 -6.46 -6.89
C ARG A 569 10.09 -7.46 -7.61
N LEU A 570 11.39 -7.43 -7.31
CA LEU A 570 12.36 -8.37 -7.85
C LEU A 570 12.03 -9.81 -7.46
N ARG A 571 11.53 -10.07 -6.24
CA ARG A 571 11.13 -11.42 -5.81
C ARG A 571 10.08 -12.05 -6.72
N ARG A 572 9.10 -11.26 -7.18
CA ARG A 572 8.07 -11.74 -8.11
C ARG A 572 8.65 -12.05 -9.49
N ALA A 573 9.69 -11.31 -9.88
CA ALA A 573 10.35 -11.46 -11.17
C ALA A 573 11.40 -12.59 -11.17
N ASP A 574 12.24 -12.65 -10.15
CA ASP A 574 13.41 -13.52 -10.04
C ASP A 574 13.76 -13.74 -8.55
N GLU A 575 13.13 -14.78 -7.97
CA GLU A 575 13.31 -15.14 -6.57
C GLU A 575 14.77 -15.47 -6.22
N GLN A 576 15.50 -16.09 -7.14
CA GLN A 576 16.88 -16.50 -6.91
C GLN A 576 17.81 -15.28 -6.78
N LYS A 577 17.65 -14.27 -7.65
CA LYS A 577 18.45 -13.05 -7.55
C LYS A 577 18.09 -12.23 -6.32
N GLU A 578 16.81 -12.14 -5.97
CA GLU A 578 16.37 -11.51 -4.73
C GLU A 578 17.01 -12.14 -3.49
N ALA A 579 17.06 -13.48 -3.45
CA ALA A 579 17.73 -14.23 -2.39
C ALA A 579 19.23 -13.90 -2.32
N GLY A 580 19.89 -13.69 -3.46
CA GLY A 580 21.28 -13.23 -3.52
C GLY A 580 21.50 -11.86 -2.85
N TYR A 581 20.64 -10.89 -3.14
CA TYR A 581 20.69 -9.57 -2.46
C TYR A 581 20.40 -9.67 -0.96
N ARG A 582 19.45 -10.51 -0.54
CA ARG A 582 19.21 -10.76 0.88
C ARG A 582 20.39 -11.40 1.59
N TRP A 583 21.07 -12.33 0.92
CA TRP A 583 22.28 -12.94 1.45
C TRP A 583 23.41 -11.91 1.61
N MET A 584 23.58 -10.97 0.67
CA MET A 584 24.54 -9.87 0.83
C MET A 584 24.18 -8.98 2.02
N LEU A 585 22.89 -8.64 2.18
CA LEU A 585 22.41 -7.90 3.35
C LEU A 585 22.69 -8.64 4.66
N SER A 586 22.62 -9.98 4.70
CA SER A 586 22.87 -10.76 5.91
C SER A 586 24.34 -10.85 6.33
N GLN A 587 25.29 -10.41 5.48
CA GLN A 587 26.72 -10.42 5.83
C GLN A 587 27.11 -9.30 6.80
N ARG A 588 26.27 -8.25 6.96
CA ARG A 588 26.57 -7.12 7.85
C ARG A 588 26.16 -7.40 9.29
N SER A 589 26.99 -6.96 10.24
CA SER A 589 26.74 -6.97 11.68
C SER A 589 26.84 -5.55 12.23
N THR A 590 26.10 -5.22 13.29
CA THR A 590 26.18 -3.89 13.94
C THR A 590 27.26 -3.87 15.01
N VAL A 591 28.08 -2.81 15.05
CA VAL A 591 29.15 -2.66 16.07
C VAL A 591 28.61 -2.06 17.37
N THR A 592 28.91 -2.72 18.49
CA THR A 592 28.68 -2.19 19.84
C THR A 592 29.96 -1.55 20.39
N SER A 593 30.00 -0.21 20.46
CA SER A 593 31.13 0.53 21.05
C SER A 593 30.75 0.98 22.46
N GLY A 594 31.38 0.42 23.50
CA GLY A 594 31.27 0.97 24.87
C GLY A 594 29.87 0.91 25.51
N GLY A 595 29.09 -0.16 25.28
CA GLY A 595 27.77 -0.35 25.91
C GLY A 595 26.62 0.38 25.21
N HIS A 596 26.90 1.21 24.20
CA HIS A 596 25.91 1.78 23.29
C HIS A 596 26.03 1.13 21.91
N LEU A 597 24.90 0.72 21.32
CA LEU A 597 24.81 0.29 19.93
C LEU A 597 25.04 1.51 19.03
N ASP A 598 26.16 1.55 18.30
CA ASP A 598 26.32 2.55 17.25
C ASP A 598 25.65 2.02 15.98
N GLY A 599 24.32 2.15 15.90
CA GLY A 599 23.50 1.74 14.75
C GLY A 599 23.84 2.44 13.42
N SER A 600 24.81 3.36 13.45
CA SER A 600 25.41 3.96 12.27
C SER A 600 26.70 3.28 11.84
N LEU A 601 27.19 2.22 12.50
CA LEU A 601 28.41 1.51 12.13
C LEU A 601 28.16 0.01 11.96
N TYR A 602 28.29 -0.45 10.72
CA TYR A 602 28.22 -1.86 10.34
C TYR A 602 29.62 -2.42 10.09
N THR A 603 29.84 -3.68 10.47
CA THR A 603 31.00 -4.48 10.06
C THR A 603 30.58 -5.63 9.16
N MET A 604 31.49 -6.05 8.31
CA MET A 604 31.32 -7.22 7.44
C MET A 604 32.67 -7.93 7.28
N PRO A 605 32.71 -9.26 7.14
CA PRO A 605 33.95 -9.98 6.84
C PRO A 605 34.57 -9.46 5.54
N SER A 606 35.89 -9.22 5.52
CA SER A 606 36.57 -8.73 4.31
C SER A 606 36.50 -9.72 3.14
N GLN A 607 36.36 -11.02 3.41
CA GLN A 607 36.14 -12.05 2.37
C GLN A 607 34.80 -11.90 1.64
N SER A 608 33.79 -11.31 2.30
CA SER A 608 32.49 -11.04 1.67
C SER A 608 32.61 -9.97 0.60
N LEU A 609 33.55 -9.01 0.73
CA LEU A 609 33.80 -8.00 -0.31
C LEU A 609 34.29 -8.62 -1.61
N ASP A 610 35.15 -9.64 -1.56
CA ASP A 610 35.64 -10.33 -2.76
C ASP A 610 34.48 -11.01 -3.50
N THR A 611 33.51 -11.55 -2.75
CA THR A 611 32.28 -12.11 -3.32
C THR A 611 31.41 -11.01 -3.92
N PHE A 612 31.33 -9.85 -3.27
CA PHE A 612 30.51 -8.73 -3.74
C PHE A 612 31.10 -8.09 -5.00
N GLU A 613 32.43 -8.03 -5.14
CA GLU A 613 33.11 -7.56 -6.36
C GLU A 613 32.70 -8.37 -7.59
N ALA A 614 32.54 -9.69 -7.42
CA ALA A 614 32.10 -10.58 -8.49
C ALA A 614 30.59 -10.49 -8.76
N MET A 615 29.79 -10.01 -7.81
CA MET A 615 28.32 -10.00 -7.90
C MET A 615 27.74 -8.65 -8.28
N LEU A 616 28.37 -7.53 -7.89
CA LEU A 616 27.86 -6.17 -8.09
C LEU A 616 28.43 -5.55 -9.37
N GLU A 617 27.67 -4.64 -9.96
CA GLU A 617 28.15 -3.77 -11.03
C GLU A 617 29.33 -2.93 -10.52
N GLY A 618 30.33 -2.73 -11.39
CA GLY A 618 31.57 -2.01 -11.06
C GLY A 618 31.36 -0.67 -10.34
N PRO A 619 30.46 0.22 -10.81
CA PRO A 619 30.18 1.48 -10.13
C PRO A 619 29.61 1.31 -8.72
N SER A 620 28.69 0.36 -8.53
CA SER A 620 28.10 0.08 -7.21
C SER A 620 29.14 -0.47 -6.24
N PHE A 621 29.96 -1.42 -6.69
CA PHE A 621 31.06 -1.93 -5.89
C PHE A 621 32.10 -0.85 -5.54
N GLN A 622 32.43 0.02 -6.49
CA GLN A 622 33.34 1.15 -6.24
C GLN A 622 32.76 2.12 -5.20
N PHE A 623 31.46 2.40 -5.23
CA PHE A 623 30.79 3.20 -4.21
C PHE A 623 30.88 2.55 -2.83
N LEU A 624 30.58 1.25 -2.74
CA LEU A 624 30.69 0.47 -1.50
C LEU A 624 32.12 0.54 -0.95
N ARG A 625 33.12 0.27 -1.79
CA ARG A 625 34.53 0.26 -1.41
C ARG A 625 34.99 1.63 -0.92
N THR A 626 34.64 2.70 -1.63
CA THR A 626 35.05 4.09 -1.30
C THR A 626 34.42 4.59 0.00
N ASN A 627 33.22 4.12 0.33
CA ASN A 627 32.49 4.48 1.55
C ASN A 627 32.67 3.45 2.68
N SER A 628 33.61 2.52 2.51
CA SER A 628 33.98 1.53 3.51
C SER A 628 35.42 1.75 3.98
N ARG A 629 35.71 1.41 5.25
CA ARG A 629 37.06 1.49 5.83
C ARG A 629 37.49 0.09 6.26
N ALA A 630 38.56 -0.42 5.65
CA ALA A 630 39.19 -1.65 6.10
C ALA A 630 39.84 -1.41 7.48
N ASP A 631 39.51 -2.25 8.46
CA ASP A 631 40.16 -2.24 9.77
C ASP A 631 40.98 -3.52 9.95
N SER A 632 42.25 -3.37 10.32
CA SER A 632 43.21 -4.42 10.73
C SER A 632 42.89 -5.86 10.27
N GLY A 633 42.81 -6.06 8.94
CA GLY A 633 42.98 -7.33 8.25
C GLY A 633 41.78 -8.30 8.14
N ALA A 634 40.74 -8.20 8.98
CA ALA A 634 39.67 -9.21 8.99
C ALA A 634 38.25 -8.66 8.70
N GLU A 635 37.99 -7.39 9.01
CA GLU A 635 36.65 -6.80 8.91
C GLU A 635 36.67 -5.45 8.20
N THR A 636 35.61 -5.18 7.45
CA THR A 636 35.36 -3.89 6.82
C THR A 636 34.26 -3.16 7.55
N LYS A 637 34.51 -1.89 7.90
CA LYS A 637 33.57 -1.00 8.58
C LYS A 637 32.87 -0.08 7.59
N MET A 638 31.57 0.09 7.75
CA MET A 638 30.72 0.94 6.93
C MET A 638 29.85 1.82 7.83
N PHE A 639 29.81 3.12 7.56
CA PHE A 639 28.98 4.04 8.33
C PHE A 639 27.63 4.27 7.65
N GLY A 640 26.53 3.94 8.33
CA GLY A 640 25.15 4.10 7.87
C GLY A 640 24.75 3.06 6.83
N ALA A 641 23.73 3.34 6.04
CA ALA A 641 23.14 2.41 5.07
C ALA A 641 23.94 2.30 3.74
N VAL A 642 25.28 2.36 3.79
CA VAL A 642 26.15 2.31 2.60
C VAL A 642 25.89 1.06 1.78
N LEU A 643 25.74 -0.09 2.44
CA LEU A 643 25.46 -1.34 1.76
C LEU A 643 24.09 -1.29 1.07
N GLU A 644 23.06 -0.80 1.74
CA GLU A 644 21.73 -0.67 1.16
C GLU A 644 21.71 0.28 -0.04
N TRP A 645 22.45 1.40 0.02
CA TRP A 645 22.65 2.28 -1.13
C TRP A 645 23.36 1.59 -2.29
N ALA A 646 24.42 0.83 -2.02
CA ALA A 646 25.13 0.08 -3.04
C ALA A 646 24.21 -0.98 -3.70
N LEU A 647 23.46 -1.74 -2.90
CA LEU A 647 22.57 -2.78 -3.43
C LEU A 647 21.37 -2.17 -4.17
N LEU A 648 20.79 -1.09 -3.67
CA LEU A 648 19.72 -0.36 -4.38
C LEU A 648 20.21 0.12 -5.74
N TRP A 649 21.41 0.72 -5.76
CA TRP A 649 22.00 1.22 -7.00
C TRP A 649 22.39 0.10 -7.96
N ASP A 650 22.86 -1.04 -7.44
CA ASP A 650 23.16 -2.22 -8.25
C ASP A 650 21.92 -2.80 -8.93
N ILE A 651 20.81 -2.95 -8.19
CA ILE A 651 19.55 -3.40 -8.77
C ILE A 651 19.05 -2.37 -9.80
N TYR A 652 19.21 -1.07 -9.49
CA TYR A 652 18.86 -0.01 -10.42
C TYR A 652 19.66 -0.12 -11.73
N LEU A 653 20.98 -0.21 -11.69
CA LEU A 653 21.83 -0.34 -12.88
C LEU A 653 21.54 -1.61 -13.69
N LYS A 654 21.24 -2.73 -13.02
CA LYS A 654 20.96 -3.99 -13.71
C LYS A 654 19.58 -4.05 -14.36
N TYR A 655 18.57 -3.44 -13.75
CA TYR A 655 17.16 -3.68 -14.15
C TYR A 655 16.36 -2.43 -14.49
N LEU A 656 16.69 -1.28 -13.89
CA LEU A 656 15.80 -0.12 -13.90
C LEU A 656 16.37 1.06 -14.67
N GLY A 657 17.64 1.41 -14.53
CA GLY A 657 18.22 2.61 -15.18
C GLY A 657 19.63 2.39 -15.69
N GLY A 658 20.28 3.47 -16.10
CA GLY A 658 21.52 3.46 -16.86
C GLY A 658 21.30 3.64 -18.37
N GLY A 659 22.20 4.39 -19.01
CA GLY A 659 22.20 4.65 -20.44
C GLY A 659 20.93 5.37 -20.92
N ASP A 660 20.28 4.84 -21.96
CA ASP A 660 19.07 5.41 -22.56
C ASP A 660 17.78 4.71 -22.16
N ARG A 661 17.77 3.93 -21.06
CA ARG A 661 16.53 3.31 -20.56
C ARG A 661 15.50 4.35 -20.17
N TRP A 662 15.93 5.51 -19.69
CA TRP A 662 15.00 6.58 -19.33
C TRP A 662 14.25 7.15 -20.55
N LEU A 663 14.94 7.24 -21.70
CA LEU A 663 14.30 7.58 -22.97
C LEU A 663 13.24 6.55 -23.39
N ALA A 664 13.47 5.27 -23.08
CA ALA A 664 12.50 4.21 -23.32
C ALA A 664 11.26 4.36 -22.43
N TYR A 665 11.42 4.63 -21.12
CA TYR A 665 10.29 4.81 -20.21
C TYR A 665 9.41 6.00 -20.61
N GLU A 666 10.02 7.13 -20.95
CA GLU A 666 9.30 8.32 -21.41
C GLU A 666 8.54 8.03 -22.71
N ALA A 667 9.20 7.40 -23.68
CA ALA A 667 8.57 7.04 -24.94
C ALA A 667 7.45 5.99 -24.77
N PHE A 668 7.67 4.99 -23.91
CA PHE A 668 6.65 4.00 -23.55
C PHE A 668 5.44 4.73 -22.95
N ALA A 669 5.65 5.60 -21.96
CA ALA A 669 4.59 6.37 -21.32
C ALA A 669 3.83 7.22 -22.34
N ASP A 670 4.52 7.87 -23.27
CA ASP A 670 3.92 8.64 -24.36
C ASP A 670 3.03 7.77 -25.26
N GLY A 671 3.50 6.59 -25.67
CA GLY A 671 2.69 5.64 -26.44
C GLY A 671 1.46 5.16 -25.67
N LEU A 672 1.66 4.79 -24.40
CA LEU A 672 0.64 4.22 -23.51
C LEU A 672 -0.47 5.23 -23.17
N THR A 673 -0.13 6.52 -23.13
CA THR A 673 -1.03 7.61 -22.74
C THR A 673 -1.53 8.42 -23.94
N VAL A 674 -1.09 8.09 -25.15
CA VAL A 674 -1.28 8.88 -26.37
C VAL A 674 -0.83 10.33 -26.14
N ARG A 675 0.46 10.49 -25.79
CA ARG A 675 1.14 11.75 -25.48
C ARG A 675 0.43 12.51 -24.37
N GLY A 676 0.15 11.83 -23.27
CA GLY A 676 -0.43 12.37 -22.04
C GLY A 676 -1.96 12.53 -22.03
N ARG A 677 -2.66 12.36 -23.17
CA ARG A 677 -4.13 12.53 -23.25
C ARG A 677 -4.92 11.59 -22.34
N ARG A 678 -4.35 10.43 -22.01
CA ARG A 678 -4.95 9.40 -21.16
C ARG A 678 -4.19 9.18 -19.85
N ASN A 679 -3.42 10.15 -19.36
CA ASN A 679 -2.76 10.06 -18.06
C ASN A 679 -3.72 9.70 -16.91
N ASP A 680 -4.93 10.24 -16.93
CA ASP A 680 -5.97 9.97 -15.93
C ASP A 680 -6.37 8.49 -15.84
N LEU A 681 -6.17 7.73 -16.91
CA LEU A 681 -6.44 6.30 -16.94
C LEU A 681 -5.46 5.52 -16.05
N TRP A 682 -4.22 6.01 -15.91
CA TRP A 682 -3.10 5.25 -15.33
C TRP A 682 -2.62 5.81 -13.99
N ASN A 683 -2.67 7.14 -13.82
CA ASN A 683 -2.21 7.84 -12.62
C ASN A 683 -2.81 7.33 -11.30
N PRO A 684 -4.10 6.95 -11.22
CA PRO A 684 -4.70 6.48 -9.97
C PRO A 684 -4.24 5.08 -9.51
N MET A 685 -3.52 4.35 -10.35
CA MET A 685 -3.13 2.96 -10.10
C MET A 685 -1.63 2.82 -9.87
N THR A 686 -1.22 1.92 -8.98
CA THR A 686 0.19 1.54 -8.86
C THR A 686 0.65 0.68 -10.05
N GLY A 687 1.95 0.56 -10.27
CA GLY A 687 2.50 -0.30 -11.31
C GLY A 687 2.05 -1.75 -11.16
N GLU A 688 1.96 -2.27 -9.92
CA GLU A 688 1.41 -3.61 -9.67
C GLU A 688 -0.05 -3.73 -10.13
N GLN A 689 -0.89 -2.74 -9.83
CA GLN A 689 -2.30 -2.77 -10.23
C GLN A 689 -2.48 -2.70 -11.75
N ILE A 690 -1.59 -1.99 -12.44
CA ILE A 690 -1.57 -1.91 -13.91
C ILE A 690 -1.13 -3.24 -14.50
N VAL A 691 -0.04 -3.83 -14.00
CA VAL A 691 0.45 -5.14 -14.45
C VAL A 691 -0.60 -6.23 -14.21
N ASP A 692 -1.18 -6.30 -13.02
CA ASP A 692 -2.24 -7.28 -12.70
C ASP A 692 -3.46 -7.14 -13.64
N ALA A 693 -3.80 -5.89 -14.04
CA ALA A 693 -4.89 -5.66 -14.98
C ALA A 693 -4.54 -6.14 -16.40
N LEU A 694 -3.29 -5.94 -16.79
CA LEU A 694 -2.75 -6.23 -18.12
C LEU A 694 -2.46 -7.73 -18.31
N GLU A 695 -1.94 -8.43 -17.31
CA GLU A 695 -1.63 -9.87 -17.37
C GLU A 695 -2.89 -10.74 -17.41
N GLY A 696 -4.00 -10.23 -16.88
CA GLY A 696 -5.27 -10.91 -16.82
C GLY A 696 -5.39 -11.88 -15.64
N ALA A 697 -6.47 -12.65 -15.61
CA ALA A 697 -6.71 -13.61 -14.54
C ALA A 697 -6.06 -14.97 -14.83
N MET A 698 -5.52 -15.62 -13.79
CA MET A 698 -5.16 -17.04 -13.88
C MET A 698 -6.36 -17.86 -14.35
N LEU A 699 -6.11 -18.70 -15.36
CA LEU A 699 -7.13 -19.57 -15.93
C LEU A 699 -7.38 -20.75 -14.99
N THR A 700 -8.61 -20.84 -14.51
CA THR A 700 -9.12 -22.03 -13.82
C THR A 700 -10.27 -22.58 -14.64
N PRO A 701 -10.52 -23.90 -14.59
CA PRO A 701 -11.61 -24.48 -15.35
C PRO A 701 -12.97 -23.85 -15.04
N ASP A 702 -13.23 -23.53 -13.77
CA ASP A 702 -14.49 -22.90 -13.35
C ASP A 702 -14.70 -21.53 -14.01
N VAL A 703 -13.64 -20.72 -14.11
CA VAL A 703 -13.70 -19.42 -14.77
C VAL A 703 -13.99 -19.58 -16.27
N VAL A 704 -13.34 -20.53 -16.94
CA VAL A 704 -13.60 -20.78 -18.37
C VAL A 704 -15.04 -21.24 -18.57
N VAL A 705 -15.53 -22.20 -17.77
CA VAL A 705 -16.90 -22.73 -17.85
C VAL A 705 -17.95 -21.65 -17.62
N GLN A 706 -17.73 -20.71 -16.69
CA GLN A 706 -18.65 -19.59 -16.44
C GLN A 706 -18.83 -18.66 -17.65
N ASN A 707 -17.84 -18.61 -18.54
CA ASN A 707 -17.82 -17.79 -19.74
C ASN A 707 -18.36 -18.51 -20.99
N LEU A 708 -18.78 -19.77 -20.87
CA LEU A 708 -19.38 -20.53 -21.96
C LEU A 708 -20.88 -20.26 -22.09
N GLU A 709 -21.38 -20.35 -23.32
CA GLU A 709 -22.79 -20.37 -23.66
C GLU A 709 -23.05 -21.55 -24.61
N PHE A 710 -23.91 -22.50 -24.25
CA PHE A 710 -24.21 -23.66 -25.10
C PHE A 710 -25.40 -23.35 -26.03
N LYS A 711 -25.32 -23.81 -27.29
CA LYS A 711 -26.36 -23.67 -28.31
C LYS A 711 -26.62 -25.00 -29.05
N PRO A 712 -27.89 -25.43 -29.23
CA PRO A 712 -29.10 -24.88 -28.61
C PRO A 712 -29.04 -24.97 -27.07
N ASP A 713 -29.80 -24.11 -26.39
CA ASP A 713 -29.90 -24.06 -24.92
C ASP A 713 -30.81 -25.16 -24.34
N TYR A 714 -31.35 -26.01 -25.20
CA TYR A 714 -32.14 -27.19 -24.87
C TYR A 714 -31.63 -28.42 -25.64
N GLY A 715 -31.73 -29.59 -25.02
CA GLY A 715 -31.15 -30.82 -25.54
C GLY A 715 -29.64 -30.90 -25.31
N TYR A 716 -29.06 -32.08 -25.54
CA TYR A 716 -27.63 -32.35 -25.36
C TYR A 716 -27.08 -32.23 -23.93
N ASP A 717 -27.93 -32.37 -22.89
CA ASP A 717 -27.50 -32.28 -21.47
C ASP A 717 -26.32 -33.21 -21.15
N LYS A 718 -26.32 -34.41 -21.75
CA LYS A 718 -25.23 -35.37 -21.64
C LYS A 718 -23.92 -34.81 -22.21
N GLN A 719 -23.94 -34.27 -23.42
CA GLN A 719 -22.78 -33.70 -24.10
C GLN A 719 -22.30 -32.40 -23.44
N ILE A 720 -23.20 -31.56 -22.94
CA ILE A 720 -22.86 -30.38 -22.14
C ILE A 720 -22.13 -30.81 -20.86
N GLY A 721 -22.63 -31.86 -20.19
CA GLY A 721 -21.99 -32.46 -19.03
C GLY A 721 -20.59 -33.00 -19.34
N HIS A 722 -20.44 -33.72 -20.45
CA HIS A 722 -19.13 -34.19 -20.92
C HIS A 722 -18.18 -33.02 -21.18
N PHE A 723 -18.62 -32.00 -21.93
CA PHE A 723 -17.78 -30.86 -22.28
C PHE A 723 -17.27 -30.13 -21.03
N ARG A 724 -18.14 -29.90 -20.05
CA ARG A 724 -17.76 -29.25 -18.78
C ARG A 724 -16.72 -30.08 -18.02
N ARG A 725 -16.90 -31.39 -17.93
CA ARG A 725 -15.94 -32.28 -17.25
C ARG A 725 -14.59 -32.36 -17.98
N VAL A 726 -14.61 -32.35 -19.31
CA VAL A 726 -13.39 -32.30 -20.12
C VAL A 726 -12.63 -31.00 -19.84
N ILE A 727 -13.29 -29.84 -19.87
CA ILE A 727 -12.65 -28.55 -19.52
C ILE A 727 -12.15 -28.56 -18.06
N GLN A 728 -12.88 -29.17 -17.13
CA GLN A 728 -12.44 -29.38 -15.74
C GLN A 728 -11.18 -30.24 -15.61
N SER A 729 -10.92 -31.13 -16.58
CA SER A 729 -9.72 -31.95 -16.63
C SER A 729 -8.50 -31.26 -17.24
N PHE A 730 -8.66 -30.06 -17.82
CA PHE A 730 -7.57 -29.37 -18.51
C PHE A 730 -6.61 -28.72 -17.53
N SER A 731 -5.31 -28.82 -17.83
CA SER A 731 -4.27 -28.02 -17.17
C SER A 731 -4.43 -26.53 -17.51
N SER A 732 -3.76 -25.65 -16.76
CA SER A 732 -3.75 -24.21 -17.08
C SER A 732 -3.22 -23.93 -18.49
N GLU A 733 -2.31 -24.77 -18.99
CA GLU A 733 -1.76 -24.68 -20.34
C GLU A 733 -2.78 -25.11 -21.40
N GLU A 734 -3.46 -26.24 -21.17
CA GLU A 734 -4.54 -26.72 -22.04
C GLU A 734 -5.71 -25.74 -22.10
N LEU A 735 -6.05 -25.08 -20.99
CA LEU A 735 -7.06 -24.02 -20.95
C LEU A 735 -6.65 -22.80 -21.78
N SER A 736 -5.37 -22.40 -21.70
CA SER A 736 -4.81 -21.32 -22.53
C SER A 736 -4.87 -21.68 -24.02
N MET A 737 -4.44 -22.89 -24.38
CA MET A 737 -4.51 -23.40 -25.75
C MET A 737 -5.96 -23.46 -26.27
N PHE A 738 -6.90 -23.91 -25.44
CA PHE A 738 -8.31 -23.93 -25.77
C PHE A 738 -8.87 -22.52 -26.03
N LEU A 739 -8.55 -21.54 -25.18
CA LEU A 739 -8.99 -20.16 -25.41
C LEU A 739 -8.36 -19.57 -26.68
N ARG A 740 -7.09 -19.84 -26.98
CA ARG A 740 -6.44 -19.44 -28.23
C ARG A 740 -7.17 -20.04 -29.44
N PHE A 741 -7.45 -21.34 -29.41
CA PHE A 741 -8.23 -22.04 -30.43
C PHE A 741 -9.60 -21.38 -30.65
N ALA A 742 -10.31 -21.10 -29.56
CA ALA A 742 -11.70 -20.65 -29.60
C ALA A 742 -11.86 -19.15 -29.93
N THR A 743 -10.92 -18.31 -29.50
CA THR A 743 -11.08 -16.85 -29.47
C THR A 743 -9.93 -16.04 -30.06
N GLY A 744 -8.77 -16.68 -30.27
CA GLY A 744 -7.50 -16.03 -30.60
C GLY A 744 -6.80 -15.40 -29.38
N ILE A 745 -7.36 -15.54 -28.18
CA ILE A 745 -6.82 -14.97 -26.93
C ILE A 745 -6.44 -16.11 -26.00
N GLY A 746 -5.24 -16.11 -25.44
CA GLY A 746 -4.78 -17.17 -24.53
C GLY A 746 -5.06 -16.94 -23.05
N ARG A 747 -5.67 -15.80 -22.69
CA ARG A 747 -5.95 -15.39 -21.31
C ARG A 747 -7.28 -14.65 -21.22
N LEU A 748 -7.85 -14.60 -20.02
CA LEU A 748 -9.02 -13.78 -19.72
C LEU A 748 -8.59 -12.49 -19.01
N PRO A 749 -9.26 -11.35 -19.25
CA PRO A 749 -9.02 -10.12 -18.50
C PRO A 749 -9.15 -10.31 -16.98
N ALA A 750 -8.59 -9.38 -16.19
CA ALA A 750 -8.59 -9.46 -14.72
C ALA A 750 -10.00 -9.52 -14.08
N ASN A 751 -11.03 -9.06 -14.81
CA ASN A 751 -12.43 -9.22 -14.41
C ASN A 751 -12.97 -10.66 -14.59
N ARG A 752 -12.14 -11.59 -15.08
CA ARG A 752 -12.43 -13.00 -15.37
C ARG A 752 -13.52 -13.21 -16.42
N GLY A 753 -13.87 -12.16 -17.16
CA GLY A 753 -14.89 -12.18 -18.19
C GLY A 753 -14.34 -11.68 -19.51
N PHE A 754 -14.90 -12.16 -20.62
CA PHE A 754 -14.51 -11.58 -21.90
C PHE A 754 -14.96 -10.11 -22.03
N PRO A 755 -14.27 -9.30 -22.85
CA PRO A 755 -14.67 -7.93 -23.16
C PRO A 755 -16.15 -7.79 -23.52
N SER A 756 -16.79 -6.74 -22.99
CA SER A 756 -18.20 -6.38 -23.23
C SER A 756 -19.23 -7.46 -22.83
N GLY A 757 -18.86 -8.42 -21.98
CA GLY A 757 -19.76 -9.48 -21.51
C GLY A 757 -20.12 -10.52 -22.57
N GLN A 758 -19.39 -10.56 -23.68
CA GLN A 758 -19.54 -11.58 -24.71
C GLN A 758 -19.21 -12.97 -24.12
N ARG A 759 -19.88 -14.02 -24.59
CA ARG A 759 -19.63 -15.41 -24.16
C ARG A 759 -19.11 -16.25 -25.32
N LEU A 760 -18.30 -17.25 -24.99
CA LEU A 760 -17.83 -18.23 -25.96
C LEU A 760 -18.96 -19.23 -26.22
N LYS A 761 -19.45 -19.28 -27.46
CA LYS A 761 -20.57 -20.13 -27.84
C LYS A 761 -20.09 -21.51 -28.23
N ILE A 762 -20.62 -22.55 -27.59
CA ILE A 762 -20.37 -23.95 -27.94
C ILE A 762 -21.61 -24.46 -28.67
N ARG A 763 -21.48 -24.77 -29.96
CA ARG A 763 -22.58 -25.22 -30.82
C ARG A 763 -22.43 -26.70 -31.14
N PHE A 764 -23.45 -27.49 -30.84
CA PHE A 764 -23.45 -28.91 -31.19
C PHE A 764 -23.89 -29.13 -32.64
N MET A 765 -23.08 -29.84 -33.43
CA MET A 765 -23.30 -30.08 -34.87
C MET A 765 -23.65 -31.56 -35.13
N PRO A 766 -24.95 -31.92 -35.27
CA PRO A 766 -25.40 -33.32 -35.32
C PRO A 766 -24.93 -34.13 -36.54
N ASP A 767 -24.56 -33.44 -37.62
CA ASP A 767 -24.37 -34.09 -38.93
C ASP A 767 -22.94 -34.62 -39.16
N GLN A 768 -22.04 -34.51 -38.16
CA GLN A 768 -20.59 -34.69 -38.34
C GLN A 768 -19.88 -35.35 -37.15
N LEU A 769 -20.34 -36.53 -36.72
CA LEU A 769 -19.90 -37.23 -35.49
C LEU A 769 -18.40 -37.54 -35.40
N ASP A 770 -17.70 -37.79 -36.51
CA ASP A 770 -16.29 -38.22 -36.51
C ASP A 770 -15.27 -37.08 -36.64
N ARG A 771 -15.73 -35.86 -36.96
CA ARG A 771 -14.86 -34.71 -37.23
C ARG A 771 -14.24 -34.16 -35.95
N LEU A 772 -13.16 -33.39 -36.09
CA LEU A 772 -12.62 -32.60 -34.98
C LEU A 772 -13.49 -31.37 -34.71
N PRO A 773 -13.51 -30.85 -33.47
CA PRO A 773 -14.07 -29.53 -33.19
C PRO A 773 -13.45 -28.45 -34.08
N SER A 774 -14.24 -27.48 -34.52
CA SER A 774 -13.77 -26.34 -35.31
C SER A 774 -14.16 -25.02 -34.66
N ALA A 775 -13.30 -24.01 -34.78
CA ALA A 775 -13.51 -22.71 -34.16
C ALA A 775 -13.65 -21.59 -35.19
N HIS A 776 -14.61 -20.70 -34.95
CA HIS A 776 -14.81 -19.46 -35.70
C HIS A 776 -14.41 -18.29 -34.80
N THR A 777 -13.11 -18.01 -34.74
CA THR A 777 -12.50 -17.02 -33.82
C THR A 777 -13.02 -15.59 -33.96
N CYS A 778 -13.57 -15.24 -35.13
CA CYS A 778 -14.22 -13.93 -35.35
C CYS A 778 -15.56 -13.80 -34.59
N PHE A 779 -16.26 -14.92 -34.37
CA PHE A 779 -17.59 -14.94 -33.76
C PHE A 779 -17.61 -15.58 -32.37
N TRP A 780 -16.48 -16.12 -31.93
CA TRP A 780 -16.34 -16.91 -30.68
C TRP A 780 -17.37 -18.03 -30.64
N ILE A 781 -17.31 -18.86 -31.68
CA ILE A 781 -18.13 -20.07 -31.79
C ILE A 781 -17.18 -21.24 -31.92
N VAL A 782 -17.34 -22.26 -31.09
CA VAL A 782 -16.73 -23.57 -31.26
C VAL A 782 -17.83 -24.55 -31.64
N ASP A 783 -17.70 -25.10 -32.83
CA ASP A 783 -18.56 -26.16 -33.33
C ASP A 783 -18.01 -27.51 -32.84
N VAL A 784 -18.84 -28.23 -32.09
CA VAL A 784 -18.47 -29.50 -31.45
C VAL A 784 -19.45 -30.58 -31.94
N PRO A 785 -18.97 -31.67 -32.55
CA PRO A 785 -19.83 -32.82 -32.80
C PRO A 785 -20.40 -33.39 -31.48
N PRO A 786 -21.65 -33.87 -31.44
CA PRO A 786 -22.27 -34.37 -30.21
C PRO A 786 -21.78 -35.79 -29.87
N TYR A 787 -20.50 -35.91 -29.48
CA TYR A 787 -19.88 -37.17 -29.12
C TYR A 787 -20.65 -37.92 -28.04
N GLN A 788 -20.73 -39.25 -28.17
CA GLN A 788 -21.52 -40.09 -27.27
C GLN A 788 -20.80 -40.40 -25.95
N HIS A 789 -19.47 -40.43 -25.98
CA HIS A 789 -18.62 -40.73 -24.83
C HIS A 789 -17.73 -39.54 -24.46
N GLU A 790 -17.44 -39.42 -23.17
CA GLU A 790 -16.61 -38.34 -22.63
C GLU A 790 -15.16 -38.42 -23.13
N GLU A 791 -14.63 -39.63 -23.21
CA GLU A 791 -13.26 -39.91 -23.66
C GLU A 791 -13.05 -39.46 -25.10
N ASP A 792 -14.01 -39.74 -25.99
CA ASP A 792 -13.98 -39.28 -27.39
C ASP A 792 -13.93 -37.75 -27.46
N MET A 793 -14.77 -37.07 -26.67
CA MET A 793 -14.79 -35.61 -26.61
C MET A 793 -13.47 -35.05 -26.08
N ALA A 794 -12.91 -35.67 -25.04
CA ALA A 794 -11.63 -35.28 -24.45
C ALA A 794 -10.48 -35.41 -25.45
N GLN A 795 -10.40 -36.55 -26.14
CA GLN A 795 -9.36 -36.83 -27.12
C GLN A 795 -9.46 -35.88 -28.31
N LYS A 796 -10.65 -35.69 -28.87
CA LYS A 796 -10.87 -34.85 -30.05
C LYS A 796 -10.67 -33.36 -29.75
N LEU A 797 -11.04 -32.87 -28.56
CA LEU A 797 -10.75 -31.50 -28.14
C LEU A 797 -9.25 -31.27 -27.97
N ARG A 798 -8.53 -32.18 -27.30
CA ARG A 798 -7.06 -32.08 -27.15
C ARG A 798 -6.35 -32.09 -28.51
N GLN A 799 -6.79 -32.94 -29.45
CA GLN A 799 -6.26 -32.95 -30.81
C GLN A 799 -6.48 -31.61 -31.53
N ALA A 800 -7.67 -31.02 -31.41
CA ALA A 800 -7.99 -29.75 -32.07
C ALA A 800 -7.18 -28.56 -31.52
N ILE A 801 -6.97 -28.49 -30.20
CA ILE A 801 -6.22 -27.36 -29.60
C ILE A 801 -4.70 -27.46 -29.86
N VAL A 802 -4.16 -28.68 -30.04
CA VAL A 802 -2.73 -28.91 -30.35
C VAL A 802 -2.43 -28.68 -31.84
N ALA A 803 -3.37 -29.00 -32.74
CA ALA A 803 -3.19 -28.87 -34.18
C ALA A 803 -2.98 -27.41 -34.68
N LEU A 804 -3.18 -26.42 -33.81
CA LEU A 804 -2.96 -24.99 -34.08
C LEU A 804 -1.56 -24.48 -33.72
N GLN A 805 -0.70 -25.33 -33.15
CA GLN A 805 0.72 -24.99 -33.01
C GLN A 805 1.36 -25.01 -34.40
N PRO A 806 2.12 -23.98 -34.82
CA PRO A 806 3.08 -24.17 -35.90
C PRO A 806 3.98 -25.34 -35.49
N PHE A 807 4.11 -26.35 -36.35
CA PHE A 807 4.86 -27.58 -36.09
C PHE A 807 6.17 -27.31 -35.34
N THR A 808 6.20 -27.52 -34.03
CA THR A 808 7.46 -27.73 -33.30
C THR A 808 7.87 -29.17 -33.59
N PHE A 809 8.57 -29.37 -34.71
CA PHE A 809 9.35 -30.58 -34.89
C PHE A 809 10.60 -30.49 -34.01
N SER A 810 10.73 -31.50 -33.14
CA SER A 810 11.95 -32.04 -32.51
C SER A 810 13.00 -31.08 -31.97
#